data_AF-A0A128FLE4-F1
#
_entry.id   AF-A0A128FLE4-F1
#
_cell.length_a   1.000
_cell.length_b   1.000
_cell.length_c   1.000
_cell.angle_alpha   90.00
_cell.angle_beta   90.00
_cell.angle_gamma   90.00
#
_symmetry.space_group_name_H-M   'P 1'
#
loop_
_entity.id
_entity.type
_entity.pdbx_description
1 polymer ?
#
loop_
_entity_poly.entity_id
_entity_poly.type
_entity_poly.pdbx_seq_one_letter_code
_entity_poly.pdbx_strand_id
1 'polypeptide(L)'
;MKVTSGYYWGPFAVAAWGNDDANSVDTSSFNLLKFKYKSDFADSVVVSVQGTNGKKSDLEYALGTALALGNGWYEMEVPFPGYADFTWIGLMFAGDGTVEITDIYLENVPSDAFVTQYGAGNVAKTFNPEGYRCTVDNGFWVSNAGVVEPGVPSCDNIGTPKQLYPQIVPELEDQPIATHKWWGSVSFYGEMTIGDPNDAGYITPDPVTARISERGARIMGIPNALQGQGNLLQYVVPDPFNEVFDGIAVANSKHSNMEGYLKDHSDGAMTVEWWSGATPVMEATFVHGSPCVYFKSYDGDFQIKTTSSDGGQKGTFYQNSQSLGIWTDIAGNRNSFLIVGEGNTTFSNVSSNLITVSNSAKEMTVALLPSAGTPSSAESSYFESLARQVVRDVEIAYSVNHANNEVTVSHVYFDASGNPIETLAGMQPLHWKNSNATPTQYSVRSTRGITKFAQTNGFSFTLPFVGVLPFLPNVADLDLNTLRTLVTEYMNGGEHSWNPYTDTYWSGKSYGKAAEIIAIARDIGMTSEANTLTAWLKRELEDWFTADTSGDLDTVKYFVYDELWTTLLGVEESFGAHQQLNDHHFHYGYFVRAAAEVCRTDKSWCGEDQYGPMVDLLIRDYAASKGDDMFPYLRNFDPANGFSWASGHANFVMGNNNESTSEAANSYGAIILYGLIKGDQELVDKGIYLHASSAATYWEYWNNLDGYRNASPSYPNLGDSYDNFPDNYNQITTSIIWGQGASFSTWFSPAFAHILGIQGLPLNPLVFHVGLHADYMKDYVELGLTESSNRKPSGLLDGHWRDIWWNLWAMTDADASIADYETVGSNYIPEEGESKAHTYHWIYNWQALGQLETGTGELTADYPAAVAFKNGNTMTYLVYNYDDVRSGPHWLDTQANFLSV
;
A
#
# COMPACT_ATOMS: atom_id res chain seq x y z
N MET A 1 -8.74 47.23 8.14
CA MET A 1 -9.39 47.35 9.46
C MET A 1 -8.50 46.71 10.51
N LYS A 2 -8.44 47.25 11.73
CA LYS A 2 -7.68 46.68 12.84
C LYS A 2 -8.64 46.41 13.99
N VAL A 3 -8.70 45.17 14.45
CA VAL A 3 -9.65 44.70 15.45
C VAL A 3 -8.90 43.92 16.53
N THR A 4 -9.20 44.25 17.78
CA THR A 4 -8.56 43.67 18.97
C THR A 4 -9.60 42.85 19.71
N SER A 5 -9.21 41.69 20.25
CA SER A 5 -10.08 40.89 21.11
C SER A 5 -10.56 41.72 22.32
N GLY A 6 -11.77 41.46 22.82
CA GLY A 6 -12.35 42.33 23.83
C GLY A 6 -13.58 41.80 24.56
N TYR A 7 -13.84 42.43 25.71
CA TYR A 7 -14.76 41.98 26.78
C TYR A 7 -16.21 41.67 26.36
N TYR A 8 -16.68 42.19 25.22
CA TYR A 8 -18.07 42.03 24.75
C TYR A 8 -18.28 40.90 23.74
N TRP A 9 -17.21 40.39 23.12
CA TRP A 9 -17.28 39.38 22.04
C TRP A 9 -16.58 38.06 22.39
N GLY A 10 -16.19 37.87 23.65
CA GLY A 10 -15.49 36.66 24.09
C GLY A 10 -14.00 36.67 23.71
N PRO A 11 -13.34 35.49 23.63
CA PRO A 11 -11.92 35.38 23.29
C PRO A 11 -11.69 35.55 21.77
N PHE A 12 -12.36 36.52 21.14
CA PHE A 12 -12.31 36.72 19.70
C PHE A 12 -12.03 38.17 19.34
N ALA A 13 -11.15 38.38 18.35
CA ALA A 13 -11.11 39.63 17.59
C ALA A 13 -12.11 39.54 16.43
N VAL A 14 -13.20 40.31 16.52
CA VAL A 14 -14.35 40.18 15.60
C VAL A 14 -14.46 41.39 14.68
N ALA A 15 -14.55 41.15 13.38
CA ALA A 15 -15.06 42.09 12.41
C ALA A 15 -16.36 41.54 11.83
N ALA A 16 -17.46 42.30 11.97
CA ALA A 16 -18.75 41.91 11.40
C ALA A 16 -19.37 43.09 10.66
N TRP A 17 -20.06 42.78 9.56
CA TRP A 17 -20.79 43.73 8.75
C TRP A 17 -22.07 43.09 8.24
N GLY A 18 -23.10 43.91 8.10
CA GLY A 18 -24.41 43.42 7.71
C GLY A 18 -25.44 44.51 7.54
N ASN A 19 -26.65 44.08 7.25
CA ASN A 19 -27.83 44.88 6.98
C ASN A 19 -28.95 44.50 7.96
N ASP A 20 -29.84 45.45 8.25
CA ASP A 20 -31.12 45.12 8.88
C ASP A 20 -31.92 44.19 7.95
N ASP A 21 -32.80 43.34 8.52
CA ASP A 21 -33.60 42.35 7.76
C ASP A 21 -34.36 42.95 6.57
N ALA A 22 -34.81 44.20 6.68
CA ALA A 22 -35.51 44.92 5.61
C ALA A 22 -34.62 45.28 4.40
N ASN A 23 -33.30 45.14 4.54
CA ASN A 23 -32.27 45.49 3.56
C ASN A 23 -31.39 44.28 3.22
N SER A 24 -31.92 43.06 3.35
CA SER A 24 -31.19 41.85 2.95
C SER A 24 -30.81 41.87 1.46
N VAL A 25 -29.72 41.18 1.14
CA VAL A 25 -29.13 41.17 -0.20
C VAL A 25 -29.14 39.75 -0.73
N ASP A 26 -29.41 39.60 -2.02
CA ASP A 26 -29.26 38.31 -2.69
C ASP A 26 -27.79 38.09 -3.03
N THR A 27 -27.20 37.09 -2.38
CA THR A 27 -25.82 36.61 -2.57
C THR A 27 -25.77 35.17 -3.08
N SER A 28 -26.91 34.62 -3.54
CA SER A 28 -27.01 33.23 -4.02
C SER A 28 -26.07 32.92 -5.19
N SER A 29 -25.65 33.95 -5.93
CA SER A 29 -24.70 33.80 -7.02
C SER A 29 -23.23 33.77 -6.59
N PHE A 30 -22.90 33.95 -5.31
CA PHE A 30 -21.52 33.91 -4.83
C PHE A 30 -21.28 32.60 -4.08
N ASN A 31 -20.12 32.00 -4.28
CA ASN A 31 -19.74 30.71 -3.70
C ASN A 31 -18.36 30.74 -3.02
N LEU A 32 -17.64 31.86 -3.08
CA LEU A 32 -16.34 32.03 -2.44
C LEU A 32 -16.25 33.35 -1.67
N LEU A 33 -15.67 33.28 -0.47
CA LEU A 33 -15.30 34.43 0.35
C LEU A 33 -13.78 34.55 0.36
N LYS A 34 -13.27 35.71 -0.04
CA LYS A 34 -11.85 36.05 0.09
C LYS A 34 -11.65 37.15 1.12
N PHE A 35 -10.61 37.01 1.93
CA PHE A 35 -10.16 38.07 2.82
C PHE A 35 -8.68 37.95 3.11
N LYS A 36 -8.03 39.10 3.34
CA LYS A 36 -6.64 39.14 3.77
C LYS A 36 -6.55 39.48 5.24
N TYR A 37 -5.65 38.81 5.94
CA TYR A 37 -5.40 39.09 7.35
C TYR A 37 -3.91 39.11 7.69
N LYS A 38 -3.63 39.72 8.84
CA LYS A 38 -2.33 39.71 9.49
C LYS A 38 -2.57 39.53 11.00
N SER A 39 -2.10 38.40 11.52
CA SER A 39 -2.25 37.98 12.91
C SER A 39 -1.00 37.22 13.36
N ASP A 40 -0.63 37.37 14.63
CA ASP A 40 0.44 36.64 15.31
C ASP A 40 -0.07 35.81 16.50
N PHE A 41 -1.39 35.77 16.71
CA PHE A 41 -2.03 35.11 17.86
C PHE A 41 -3.14 34.14 17.49
N ALA A 42 -3.76 34.31 16.31
CA ALA A 42 -4.92 33.53 15.91
C ALA A 42 -4.48 32.35 15.06
N ASP A 43 -4.98 31.17 15.40
CA ASP A 43 -4.74 29.93 14.66
C ASP A 43 -5.96 29.54 13.80
N SER A 44 -7.11 30.16 14.05
CA SER A 44 -8.36 29.93 13.33
C SER A 44 -9.20 31.21 13.19
N VAL A 45 -10.14 31.16 12.26
CA VAL A 45 -11.17 32.19 12.04
C VAL A 45 -12.53 31.53 11.83
N VAL A 46 -13.51 31.93 12.63
CA VAL A 46 -14.91 31.56 12.40
C VAL A 46 -15.53 32.55 11.42
N VAL A 47 -16.00 32.02 10.29
CA VAL A 47 -16.80 32.75 9.32
C VAL A 47 -18.27 32.47 9.64
N SER A 48 -18.91 33.48 10.20
CA SER A 48 -20.31 33.47 10.59
C SER A 48 -21.13 34.14 9.50
N VAL A 49 -22.06 33.44 8.85
CA VAL A 49 -22.95 33.96 7.81
C VAL A 49 -24.40 33.75 8.22
N GLN A 50 -25.24 34.76 8.01
CA GLN A 50 -26.65 34.72 8.37
C GLN A 50 -27.53 35.36 7.29
N GLY A 51 -28.68 34.72 7.01
CA GLY A 51 -29.80 35.31 6.26
C GLY A 51 -30.99 35.61 7.17
N THR A 52 -31.99 36.32 6.66
CA THR A 52 -33.22 36.66 7.42
C THR A 52 -34.01 35.42 7.83
N ASN A 53 -34.18 34.46 6.92
CA ASN A 53 -34.93 33.22 7.11
C ASN A 53 -34.05 31.96 6.95
N GLY A 54 -32.84 32.12 6.40
CA GLY A 54 -31.85 31.04 6.28
C GLY A 54 -31.25 30.62 7.62
N LYS A 55 -30.78 29.36 7.73
CA LYS A 55 -29.99 28.93 8.89
C LYS A 55 -28.67 29.70 8.92
N LYS A 56 -28.28 30.15 10.12
CA LYS A 56 -26.94 30.69 10.37
C LYS A 56 -25.89 29.61 10.09
N SER A 57 -24.88 29.95 9.31
CA SER A 57 -23.68 29.13 9.08
C SER A 57 -22.55 29.69 9.93
N ASP A 58 -21.94 28.87 10.77
CA ASP A 58 -20.77 29.23 11.59
C ASP A 58 -19.69 28.20 11.30
N LEU A 59 -18.85 28.47 10.29
CA LEU A 59 -17.78 27.56 9.88
C LEU A 59 -16.45 28.10 10.37
N GLU A 60 -15.70 27.27 11.10
CA GLU A 60 -14.36 27.60 11.57
C GLU A 60 -13.32 27.11 10.57
N TYR A 61 -12.43 28.00 10.15
CA TYR A 61 -11.34 27.73 9.22
C TYR A 61 -9.99 27.87 9.93
N ALA A 62 -9.12 26.87 9.77
CA ALA A 62 -7.73 26.97 10.22
C ALA A 62 -6.98 28.00 9.36
N LEU A 63 -6.21 28.88 9.99
CA LEU A 63 -5.46 29.91 9.28
C LEU A 63 -4.18 29.37 8.60
N GLY A 64 -3.81 28.11 8.89
CA GLY A 64 -2.68 27.43 8.26
C GLY A 64 -2.84 27.17 6.76
N THR A 65 -4.07 27.18 6.23
CA THR A 65 -4.37 26.99 4.80
C THR A 65 -4.24 28.29 3.98
N ALA A 66 -3.91 29.42 4.63
CA ALA A 66 -3.85 30.71 3.99
C ALA A 66 -2.61 30.88 3.10
N LEU A 67 -2.80 31.47 1.90
CA LEU A 67 -1.69 31.81 1.02
C LEU A 67 -0.88 32.96 1.61
N ALA A 68 0.41 32.76 1.85
CA ALA A 68 1.30 33.81 2.32
C ALA A 68 1.57 34.85 1.22
N LEU A 69 1.23 36.12 1.48
CA LEU A 69 1.45 37.25 0.56
C LEU A 69 2.75 38.03 0.82
N GLY A 70 3.49 37.66 1.87
CA GLY A 70 4.67 38.37 2.35
C GLY A 70 4.36 39.52 3.33
N ASN A 71 5.38 40.01 4.03
CA ASN A 71 5.27 41.06 5.08
C ASN A 71 4.27 40.73 6.22
N GLY A 72 4.02 39.44 6.45
CA GLY A 72 3.08 38.92 7.45
C GLY A 72 1.61 39.01 7.06
N TRP A 73 1.29 39.27 5.78
CA TRP A 73 -0.07 39.18 5.26
C TRP A 73 -0.32 37.80 4.67
N TYR A 74 -1.55 37.34 4.84
CA TYR A 74 -2.07 36.08 4.34
C TYR A 74 -3.41 36.33 3.64
N GLU A 75 -3.72 35.55 2.61
CA GLU A 75 -5.01 35.53 1.94
C GLU A 75 -5.72 34.21 2.24
N MET A 76 -6.97 34.32 2.68
CA MET A 76 -7.86 33.19 2.86
C MET A 76 -8.86 33.17 1.70
N GLU A 77 -9.05 31.99 1.13
CA GLU A 77 -10.15 31.68 0.22
C GLU A 77 -10.98 30.57 0.87
N VAL A 78 -12.23 30.86 1.20
CA VAL A 78 -13.11 29.90 1.89
C VAL A 78 -14.46 29.79 1.20
N PRO A 79 -15.09 28.61 1.16
CA PRO A 79 -16.42 28.45 0.61
C PRO A 79 -17.42 29.43 1.25
N PHE A 80 -18.23 30.09 0.42
CA PHE A 80 -19.29 30.98 0.87
C PHE A 80 -20.65 30.34 0.55
N PRO A 81 -21.45 29.97 1.57
CA PRO A 81 -22.81 29.53 1.32
C PRO A 81 -23.64 30.72 0.83
N GLY A 82 -24.06 30.72 -0.44
CA GLY A 82 -24.87 31.79 -1.01
C GLY A 82 -26.26 31.88 -0.36
N TYR A 83 -26.72 33.09 -0.03
CA TYR A 83 -28.06 33.32 0.54
C TYR A 83 -28.89 34.26 -0.33
N ALA A 84 -30.13 33.89 -0.62
CA ALA A 84 -31.09 34.79 -1.28
C ALA A 84 -31.51 35.99 -0.41
N ASP A 85 -31.31 35.89 0.91
CA ASP A 85 -31.72 36.86 1.92
C ASP A 85 -30.60 37.17 2.94
N PHE A 86 -29.36 37.29 2.48
CA PHE A 86 -28.17 37.56 3.29
C PHE A 86 -28.32 38.85 4.12
N THR A 87 -28.02 38.77 5.42
CA THR A 87 -28.05 39.91 6.34
C THR A 87 -26.72 40.18 6.99
N TRP A 88 -26.04 39.18 7.56
CA TRP A 88 -24.80 39.40 8.32
C TRP A 88 -23.69 38.45 7.91
N ILE A 89 -22.48 38.97 7.93
CA ILE A 89 -21.24 38.18 7.93
C ILE A 89 -20.30 38.67 9.03
N GLY A 90 -19.61 37.74 9.67
CA GLY A 90 -18.61 38.01 10.69
C GLY A 90 -17.38 37.14 10.49
N LEU A 91 -16.20 37.74 10.66
CA LEU A 91 -14.93 37.05 10.82
C LEU A 91 -14.51 37.16 12.28
N MET A 92 -14.41 36.02 12.96
CA MET A 92 -14.11 35.94 14.37
C MET A 92 -12.79 35.19 14.56
N PHE A 93 -11.70 35.93 14.76
CA PHE A 93 -10.37 35.36 14.96
C PHE A 93 -10.21 34.93 16.42
N ALA A 94 -9.99 33.64 16.67
CA ALA A 94 -9.88 33.09 18.02
C ALA A 94 -8.57 33.51 18.69
N GLY A 95 -8.64 33.79 20.00
CA GLY A 95 -7.50 34.14 20.85
C GLY A 95 -7.45 35.60 21.30
N ASP A 96 -6.43 35.90 22.11
CA ASP A 96 -6.22 37.22 22.69
C ASP A 96 -5.13 38.00 21.94
N GLY A 97 -5.55 38.90 21.07
CA GLY A 97 -4.61 39.70 20.29
C GLY A 97 -5.29 40.70 19.35
N THR A 98 -4.53 41.18 18.38
CA THR A 98 -5.01 42.15 17.39
C THR A 98 -4.77 41.65 15.98
N VAL A 99 -5.84 41.60 15.18
CA VAL A 99 -5.79 41.21 13.77
C VAL A 99 -6.01 42.44 12.88
N GLU A 100 -5.24 42.53 11.81
CA GLU A 100 -5.48 43.47 10.72
C GLU A 100 -6.13 42.73 9.55
N ILE A 101 -7.26 43.24 9.04
CA ILE A 101 -8.07 42.61 7.99
C ILE A 101 -8.26 43.59 6.83
N THR A 102 -8.10 43.15 5.59
CA THR A 102 -8.36 43.95 4.39
C THR A 102 -8.93 43.09 3.27
N ASP A 103 -9.39 43.76 2.21
CA ASP A 103 -9.76 43.15 0.93
C ASP A 103 -10.76 42.00 1.10
N ILE A 104 -11.89 42.29 1.76
CA ILE A 104 -12.96 41.32 1.96
C ILE A 104 -13.97 41.45 0.83
N TYR A 105 -14.18 40.38 0.08
CA TYR A 105 -15.15 40.37 -1.01
C TYR A 105 -15.70 38.96 -1.24
N LEU A 106 -16.93 38.93 -1.74
CA LEU A 106 -17.57 37.72 -2.23
C LEU A 106 -17.30 37.62 -3.73
N GLU A 107 -16.89 36.44 -4.17
CA GLU A 107 -16.63 36.14 -5.57
C GLU A 107 -17.55 35.00 -6.03
N ASN A 108 -18.08 35.15 -7.24
CA ASN A 108 -18.67 34.05 -7.98
C ASN A 108 -17.53 33.44 -8.79
N VAL A 109 -16.92 32.40 -8.25
CA VAL A 109 -15.99 31.60 -9.04
C VAL A 109 -16.81 30.53 -9.77
N PRO A 110 -16.58 30.28 -11.07
CA PRO A 110 -17.27 29.18 -11.71
C PRO A 110 -16.86 27.85 -11.02
N SER A 111 -17.72 26.83 -11.08
CA SER A 111 -17.47 25.54 -10.40
C SER A 111 -16.13 24.91 -10.85
N ASP A 112 -15.69 25.25 -12.06
CA ASP A 112 -14.36 24.93 -12.64
C ASP A 112 -13.17 25.39 -11.78
N ALA A 113 -13.35 26.34 -10.86
CA ALA A 113 -12.30 26.76 -9.94
C ALA A 113 -11.94 25.66 -8.93
N PHE A 114 -12.91 24.84 -8.52
CA PHE A 114 -12.77 23.81 -7.48
C PHE A 114 -12.50 22.41 -8.02
N VAL A 115 -12.56 22.22 -9.33
CA VAL A 115 -12.30 20.93 -9.97
C VAL A 115 -11.16 21.02 -10.99
N THR A 116 -10.55 19.88 -11.29
CA THR A 116 -9.61 19.71 -12.40
C THR A 116 -10.22 18.72 -13.40
N GLN A 117 -10.36 19.14 -14.65
CA GLN A 117 -11.02 18.36 -15.70
C GLN A 117 -10.12 17.26 -16.27
N TYR A 118 -10.70 16.08 -16.51
CA TYR A 118 -10.05 14.89 -17.04
C TYR A 118 -10.98 14.21 -18.05
N GLY A 119 -10.86 14.62 -19.32
CA GLY A 119 -11.77 14.17 -20.38
C GLY A 119 -13.21 14.63 -20.10
N ALA A 120 -14.13 13.67 -19.94
CA ALA A 120 -15.52 13.93 -19.55
C ALA A 120 -15.76 13.95 -18.03
N GLY A 121 -14.77 13.51 -17.24
CA GLY A 121 -14.81 13.53 -15.79
C GLY A 121 -14.01 14.67 -15.18
N ASN A 122 -13.99 14.74 -13.85
CA ASN A 122 -13.17 15.68 -13.10
C ASN A 122 -12.92 15.20 -11.66
N VAL A 123 -11.96 15.83 -10.99
CA VAL A 123 -11.66 15.63 -9.57
C VAL A 123 -11.71 16.95 -8.83
N ALA A 124 -12.14 16.93 -7.58
CA ALA A 124 -12.13 18.10 -6.72
C ALA A 124 -10.72 18.43 -6.22
N LYS A 125 -10.45 19.71 -5.97
CA LYS A 125 -9.23 20.21 -5.34
C LYS A 125 -9.35 20.37 -3.82
N THR A 126 -10.57 20.26 -3.31
CA THR A 126 -10.89 20.36 -1.89
C THR A 126 -12.07 19.46 -1.56
N PHE A 127 -12.17 19.03 -0.31
CA PHE A 127 -13.36 18.36 0.18
C PHE A 127 -14.53 19.32 0.30
N ASN A 128 -15.74 18.82 0.07
CA ASN A 128 -16.97 19.46 0.52
C ASN A 128 -17.17 19.19 2.03
N PRO A 129 -17.13 20.20 2.91
CA PRO A 129 -17.31 20.00 4.35
C PRO A 129 -18.68 19.43 4.75
N GLU A 130 -19.71 19.57 3.91
CA GLU A 130 -21.02 18.92 4.14
C GLU A 130 -20.95 17.39 3.96
N GLY A 131 -19.92 16.90 3.27
CA GLY A 131 -19.61 15.48 3.11
C GLY A 131 -18.88 14.86 4.30
N TYR A 132 -18.41 15.66 5.26
CA TYR A 132 -17.75 15.14 6.45
C TYR A 132 -18.70 14.21 7.23
N ARG A 133 -18.11 13.17 7.80
CA ARG A 133 -18.80 12.21 8.66
C ARG A 133 -18.18 12.29 10.05
N CYS A 134 -18.95 11.91 11.06
CA CYS A 134 -18.46 11.88 12.43
C CYS A 134 -19.09 10.75 13.22
N THR A 135 -18.25 9.99 13.93
CA THR A 135 -18.65 8.87 14.78
C THR A 135 -18.39 9.21 16.24
N VAL A 136 -19.35 8.88 17.11
CA VAL A 136 -19.21 9.02 18.57
C VAL A 136 -18.83 7.67 19.16
N ASP A 137 -17.56 7.50 19.51
CA ASP A 137 -17.04 6.28 20.15
C ASP A 137 -15.92 6.61 21.15
N ASN A 138 -16.27 6.77 22.44
CA ASN A 138 -15.33 7.21 23.48
C ASN A 138 -14.57 8.51 23.14
N GLY A 139 -15.15 9.33 22.26
CA GLY A 139 -14.58 10.49 21.60
C GLY A 139 -15.44 10.87 20.39
N PHE A 140 -15.01 11.89 19.64
CA PHE A 140 -15.62 12.26 18.36
C PHE A 140 -14.56 12.10 17.27
N TRP A 141 -14.90 11.32 16.24
CA TRP A 141 -13.96 10.92 15.19
C TRP A 141 -14.50 11.34 13.84
N VAL A 142 -13.81 12.25 13.17
CA VAL A 142 -14.16 12.69 11.82
C VAL A 142 -13.69 11.66 10.79
N SER A 143 -14.41 11.54 9.68
CA SER A 143 -13.97 10.86 8.45
C SER A 143 -14.48 11.62 7.21
N ASN A 144 -14.03 11.24 6.02
CA ASN A 144 -14.27 11.94 4.75
C ASN A 144 -13.70 13.37 4.74
N ALA A 145 -12.64 13.62 5.50
CA ALA A 145 -12.05 14.95 5.67
C ALA A 145 -10.57 15.01 5.26
N GLY A 146 -10.12 14.07 4.45
CA GLY A 146 -8.74 14.00 3.98
C GLY A 146 -7.77 13.42 5.00
N VAL A 147 -6.48 13.71 4.82
CA VAL A 147 -5.41 13.22 5.70
C VAL A 147 -5.28 14.15 6.91
N VAL A 148 -6.08 13.87 7.94
CA VAL A 148 -6.25 14.71 9.13
C VAL A 148 -6.14 13.90 10.41
N GLU A 149 -5.86 14.56 11.54
CA GLU A 149 -6.05 13.95 12.85
C GLU A 149 -7.53 13.59 13.03
N PRO A 150 -7.84 12.33 13.41
CA PRO A 150 -9.22 11.86 13.44
C PRO A 150 -10.03 12.48 14.57
N GLY A 151 -9.38 12.89 15.67
CA GLY A 151 -10.06 13.42 16.86
C GLY A 151 -10.57 14.84 16.64
N VAL A 152 -11.88 15.05 16.87
CA VAL A 152 -12.51 16.38 16.80
C VAL A 152 -13.23 16.75 18.11
N PRO A 153 -13.52 18.04 18.38
CA PRO A 153 -14.17 18.44 19.63
C PRO A 153 -15.63 18.01 19.74
N SER A 154 -16.36 17.89 18.62
CA SER A 154 -17.77 17.45 18.58
C SER A 154 -18.19 17.01 17.17
N CYS A 155 -19.25 16.21 17.06
CA CYS A 155 -19.89 15.90 15.76
C CYS A 155 -20.90 16.96 15.30
N ASP A 156 -21.43 17.80 16.21
CA ASP A 156 -22.39 18.85 15.86
C ASP A 156 -21.73 20.06 15.20
N ASN A 157 -20.47 20.31 15.55
CA ASN A 157 -19.59 21.28 14.93
C ASN A 157 -18.19 20.65 14.83
N ILE A 158 -17.91 20.03 13.69
CA ILE A 158 -16.63 19.37 13.39
C ILE A 158 -15.49 20.41 13.31
N GLY A 159 -15.80 21.66 12.93
CA GLY A 159 -14.79 22.69 12.65
C GLY A 159 -13.96 22.35 11.41
N THR A 160 -12.75 22.92 11.32
CA THR A 160 -11.73 22.47 10.36
C THR A 160 -10.89 21.38 11.02
N PRO A 161 -10.94 20.14 10.50
CA PRO A 161 -10.09 19.07 11.00
C PRO A 161 -8.61 19.43 10.87
N LYS A 162 -7.80 18.99 11.83
CA LYS A 162 -6.38 19.31 11.87
C LYS A 162 -5.64 18.48 10.83
N GLN A 163 -5.12 19.15 9.80
CA GLN A 163 -4.37 18.51 8.73
C GLN A 163 -3.06 17.88 9.22
N LEU A 164 -2.76 16.69 8.71
CA LEU A 164 -1.46 16.05 8.85
C LEU A 164 -0.58 16.42 7.66
N TYR A 165 0.69 16.65 7.92
CA TYR A 165 1.67 17.07 6.92
C TYR A 165 2.73 15.98 6.74
N PRO A 166 3.17 15.72 5.50
CA PRO A 166 4.34 14.88 5.26
C PRO A 166 5.56 15.38 6.04
N GLN A 167 6.28 14.46 6.68
CA GLN A 167 7.48 14.76 7.45
C GLN A 167 8.73 14.59 6.56
N ILE A 168 8.94 15.60 5.72
CA ILE A 168 9.98 15.65 4.69
C ILE A 168 10.90 16.87 4.87
N VAL A 169 12.10 16.80 4.30
CA VAL A 169 12.98 17.98 4.18
C VAL A 169 12.50 18.93 3.07
N PRO A 170 12.85 20.23 3.11
CA PRO A 170 12.43 21.21 2.11
C PRO A 170 12.76 20.83 0.66
N GLU A 171 13.85 20.08 0.43
CA GLU A 171 14.26 19.64 -0.90
C GLU A 171 13.28 18.65 -1.56
N LEU A 172 12.37 18.04 -0.79
CA LEU A 172 11.35 17.11 -1.28
C LEU A 172 9.96 17.75 -1.39
N GLU A 173 9.76 19.02 -1.02
CA GLU A 173 8.42 19.67 -1.02
C GLU A 173 7.76 19.70 -2.41
N ASP A 174 8.57 19.76 -3.48
CA ASP A 174 8.11 19.77 -4.87
C ASP A 174 8.03 18.36 -5.51
N GLN A 175 8.23 17.29 -4.74
CA GLN A 175 8.19 15.91 -5.24
C GLN A 175 6.94 15.16 -4.74
N PRO A 176 6.40 14.22 -5.53
CA PRO A 176 5.34 13.34 -5.04
C PRO A 176 5.77 12.55 -3.80
N ILE A 177 4.92 12.57 -2.78
CA ILE A 177 5.18 12.02 -1.45
C ILE A 177 4.98 10.52 -1.44
N ALA A 178 6.10 9.80 -1.35
CA ALA A 178 6.10 8.35 -1.21
C ALA A 178 5.55 7.89 0.16
N THR A 179 4.62 6.94 0.10
CA THR A 179 3.99 6.25 1.23
C THR A 179 3.96 4.75 0.96
N HIS A 180 3.42 3.93 1.88
CA HIS A 180 3.29 2.47 1.69
C HIS A 180 4.62 1.77 1.38
N LYS A 181 5.66 2.10 2.15
CA LYS A 181 6.97 1.46 2.06
C LYS A 181 7.31 0.78 3.37
N TRP A 182 8.37 -0.04 3.37
CA TRP A 182 8.97 -0.59 4.59
C TRP A 182 9.45 0.50 5.57
N TRP A 183 9.53 1.75 5.10
CA TRP A 183 9.85 2.97 5.86
C TRP A 183 8.72 4.01 5.91
N GLY A 184 7.50 3.68 5.46
CA GLY A 184 6.41 4.65 5.28
C GLY A 184 6.00 5.44 6.53
N SER A 185 6.41 5.00 7.72
CA SER A 185 6.21 5.74 8.96
C SER A 185 7.07 7.00 9.08
N VAL A 186 8.21 7.07 8.38
CA VAL A 186 9.09 8.26 8.39
C VAL A 186 8.50 9.38 7.54
N SER A 187 7.94 9.10 6.36
CA SER A 187 7.26 10.15 5.58
C SER A 187 5.98 10.65 6.27
N PHE A 188 5.36 9.81 7.10
CA PHE A 188 4.09 10.13 7.74
C PHE A 188 4.26 10.84 9.10
N TYR A 189 5.17 10.36 9.94
CA TYR A 189 5.35 10.82 11.32
C TYR A 189 6.76 11.34 11.63
N GLY A 190 7.72 11.18 10.72
CA GLY A 190 9.10 11.62 10.95
C GLY A 190 9.79 10.71 11.96
N GLU A 191 10.11 11.24 13.14
CA GLU A 191 10.60 10.49 14.27
C GLU A 191 9.49 9.97 15.20
N MET A 192 9.75 8.83 15.85
CA MET A 192 8.82 8.24 16.80
C MET A 192 9.26 8.53 18.22
N THR A 193 8.38 9.14 19.00
CA THR A 193 8.68 9.55 20.37
C THR A 193 9.06 8.36 21.24
N ILE A 194 10.16 8.47 21.99
CA ILE A 194 10.56 7.45 22.98
C ILE A 194 9.51 7.38 24.10
N GLY A 195 9.03 6.17 24.37
CA GLY A 195 8.03 5.88 25.39
C GLY A 195 6.58 6.12 24.97
N ASP A 196 6.32 6.62 23.76
CA ASP A 196 4.96 6.80 23.25
C ASP A 196 4.51 5.56 22.43
N PRO A 197 3.49 4.82 22.91
CA PRO A 197 2.93 3.70 22.16
C PRO A 197 2.06 4.12 20.96
N ASN A 198 1.64 5.38 20.86
CA ASN A 198 0.86 5.87 19.72
C ASN A 198 1.75 6.14 18.50
N ASP A 199 3.05 6.38 18.70
CA ASP A 199 4.06 6.48 17.64
C ASP A 199 4.76 5.12 17.47
N ALA A 200 4.01 4.05 17.28
CA ALA A 200 4.55 2.69 17.29
C ALA A 200 5.47 2.33 16.11
N GLY A 201 5.56 3.15 15.07
CA GLY A 201 6.26 2.86 13.81
C GLY A 201 7.69 2.34 13.93
N TYR A 202 7.99 1.33 13.12
CA TYR A 202 9.33 0.78 12.89
C TYR A 202 9.59 0.70 11.38
N ILE A 203 10.83 0.97 10.96
CA ILE A 203 11.27 0.73 9.59
C ILE A 203 11.93 -0.64 9.48
N THR A 204 11.76 -1.29 8.33
CA THR A 204 12.21 -2.68 8.12
C THR A 204 13.07 -2.86 6.86
N PRO A 205 14.29 -2.29 6.82
CA PRO A 205 15.30 -2.58 5.80
C PRO A 205 15.92 -3.98 6.04
N ASP A 206 15.07 -5.01 6.02
CA ASP A 206 15.40 -6.40 6.32
C ASP A 206 16.75 -6.80 5.68
N PRO A 207 17.74 -7.33 6.44
CA PRO A 207 17.61 -7.99 7.74
C PRO A 207 17.79 -7.07 8.95
N VAL A 208 17.95 -5.76 8.74
CA VAL A 208 17.95 -4.78 9.81
C VAL A 208 16.52 -4.33 10.09
N THR A 209 16.21 -4.08 11.36
CA THR A 209 15.03 -3.31 11.76
C THR A 209 15.48 -2.12 12.59
N ALA A 210 14.80 -0.99 12.42
CA ALA A 210 15.14 0.21 13.15
C ALA A 210 13.91 1.01 13.61
N ARG A 211 14.08 1.71 14.72
CA ARG A 211 13.16 2.75 15.18
C ARG A 211 13.87 4.08 15.08
N ILE A 212 13.29 4.99 14.30
CA ILE A 212 13.72 6.39 14.21
C ILE A 212 13.10 7.13 15.38
N SER A 213 13.88 7.90 16.13
CA SER A 213 13.39 8.64 17.29
C SER A 213 14.00 10.02 17.41
N GLU A 214 13.49 10.79 18.37
CA GLU A 214 13.97 12.14 18.68
C GLU A 214 15.41 12.16 19.25
N ARG A 215 16.06 11.00 19.34
CA ARG A 215 17.44 10.82 19.82
C ARG A 215 18.37 10.13 18.82
N GLY A 216 17.88 9.78 17.63
CA GLY A 216 18.62 9.08 16.60
C GLY A 216 17.92 7.79 16.18
N ALA A 217 18.66 6.70 16.02
CA ALA A 217 18.09 5.43 15.56
C ALA A 217 18.45 4.27 16.48
N ARG A 218 17.45 3.50 16.93
CA ARG A 218 17.64 2.17 17.52
C ARG A 218 17.75 1.16 16.38
N ILE A 219 18.84 0.40 16.34
CA ILE A 219 19.12 -0.62 15.32
C ILE A 219 19.16 -1.99 15.98
N MET A 220 18.42 -2.94 15.39
CA MET A 220 18.43 -4.35 15.74
C MET A 220 18.60 -5.17 14.45
N GLY A 221 19.21 -6.34 14.54
CA GLY A 221 19.00 -7.36 13.53
C GLY A 221 17.65 -8.01 13.74
N ILE A 222 16.92 -8.31 12.67
CA ILE A 222 15.84 -9.29 12.72
C ILE A 222 16.54 -10.64 12.95
N PRO A 223 16.52 -11.20 14.18
CA PRO A 223 17.48 -12.24 14.54
C PRO A 223 17.00 -13.62 14.07
N ASN A 224 17.84 -14.63 14.29
CA ASN A 224 17.43 -16.04 14.40
C ASN A 224 16.33 -16.28 15.46
N ALA A 225 15.98 -15.26 16.25
CA ALA A 225 14.88 -15.24 17.21
C ALA A 225 13.52 -14.90 16.57
N LEU A 226 13.42 -14.89 15.23
CA LEU A 226 12.12 -15.09 14.57
C LEU A 226 11.55 -16.43 15.06
N GLN A 227 10.41 -16.39 15.76
CA GLN A 227 9.82 -17.56 16.39
C GLN A 227 8.37 -17.70 15.97
N GLY A 228 7.94 -18.94 15.77
CA GLY A 228 6.53 -19.30 15.75
C GLY A 228 5.95 -19.25 17.17
N GLN A 229 4.88 -18.47 17.36
CA GLN A 229 4.09 -18.41 18.58
C GLN A 229 2.60 -18.60 18.23
N GLY A 230 2.18 -19.86 18.13
CA GLY A 230 0.82 -20.20 17.69
C GLY A 230 0.58 -19.71 16.26
N ASN A 231 -0.28 -18.71 16.09
CA ASN A 231 -0.63 -18.13 14.80
C ASN A 231 0.28 -16.97 14.37
N LEU A 232 1.29 -16.61 15.16
CA LEU A 232 2.23 -15.54 14.83
C LEU A 232 3.59 -16.12 14.46
N LEU A 233 4.21 -15.55 13.44
CA LEU A 233 5.61 -15.72 13.07
C LEU A 233 6.22 -14.32 13.20
N GLN A 234 6.99 -14.03 14.24
CA GLN A 234 7.48 -12.67 14.42
C GLN A 234 8.76 -12.60 15.22
N TYR A 235 9.47 -11.49 15.01
CA TYR A 235 10.42 -10.98 15.97
C TYR A 235 9.65 -10.09 16.96
N VAL A 236 9.50 -10.56 18.20
CA VAL A 236 8.88 -9.74 19.26
C VAL A 236 9.92 -8.77 19.77
N VAL A 237 9.79 -7.49 19.39
CA VAL A 237 10.69 -6.44 19.88
C VAL A 237 10.46 -6.25 21.38
N PRO A 238 11.44 -6.57 22.25
CA PRO A 238 11.32 -6.31 23.68
C PRO A 238 11.48 -4.82 23.97
N ASP A 239 10.66 -4.32 24.89
CA ASP A 239 10.57 -2.90 25.26
C ASP A 239 10.60 -1.98 24.02
N PRO A 240 9.60 -2.08 23.12
CA PRO A 240 9.66 -1.53 21.76
C PRO A 240 9.71 0.00 21.72
N PHE A 241 9.37 0.69 22.81
CA PHE A 241 9.35 2.15 22.85
C PHE A 241 10.56 2.76 23.55
N ASN A 242 11.49 1.93 24.06
CA ASN A 242 12.73 2.42 24.67
C ASN A 242 13.75 2.86 23.61
N GLU A 243 14.54 3.89 23.94
CA GLU A 243 15.66 4.39 23.13
C GLU A 243 16.61 3.26 22.71
N VAL A 244 16.96 2.37 23.64
CA VAL A 244 17.76 1.18 23.39
C VAL A 244 17.30 0.06 24.31
N PHE A 245 17.33 -1.17 23.80
CA PHE A 245 17.17 -2.37 24.62
C PHE A 245 18.08 -3.51 24.13
N ASP A 246 17.60 -4.39 23.26
CA ASP A 246 18.31 -5.60 22.80
C ASP A 246 19.25 -5.37 21.62
N GLY A 247 19.10 -4.26 20.90
CA GLY A 247 20.05 -3.78 19.89
C GLY A 247 21.01 -2.71 20.42
N ILE A 248 21.39 -1.78 19.53
CA ILE A 248 22.12 -0.56 19.86
C ILE A 248 21.31 0.67 19.48
N ALA A 249 21.57 1.82 20.10
CA ALA A 249 21.10 3.10 19.56
C ALA A 249 22.28 3.95 19.10
N VAL A 250 22.13 4.58 17.93
CA VAL A 250 23.05 5.57 17.39
C VAL A 250 22.47 6.94 17.67
N ALA A 251 23.12 7.68 18.55
CA ALA A 251 22.72 9.03 18.98
C ALA A 251 23.81 10.06 18.66
N ASN A 252 23.48 11.34 18.89
CA ASN A 252 24.40 12.45 18.71
C ASN A 252 24.95 12.96 20.05
N SER A 253 26.23 13.34 20.11
CA SER A 253 26.88 13.78 21.36
C SER A 253 26.54 15.21 21.80
N LYS A 254 25.98 16.03 20.92
CA LYS A 254 25.59 17.42 21.20
C LYS A 254 24.08 17.62 21.23
N HIS A 255 23.34 16.79 20.49
CA HIS A 255 21.90 16.93 20.29
C HIS A 255 21.17 15.72 20.88
N SER A 256 20.32 15.96 21.88
CA SER A 256 19.59 14.90 22.60
C SER A 256 18.07 14.97 22.41
N ASN A 257 17.59 15.92 21.61
CA ASN A 257 16.20 16.09 21.21
C ASN A 257 16.23 16.69 19.80
N MET A 258 15.87 15.88 18.81
CA MET A 258 15.97 16.18 17.39
C MET A 258 14.65 15.83 16.69
N GLU A 259 14.39 16.48 15.56
CA GLU A 259 13.24 16.20 14.69
C GLU A 259 13.75 15.44 13.45
N GLY A 260 13.17 14.29 13.13
CA GLY A 260 13.60 13.40 12.05
C GLY A 260 12.69 13.53 10.83
N TYR A 261 13.28 13.76 9.66
CA TYR A 261 12.53 13.93 8.41
C TYR A 261 13.04 12.97 7.33
N LEU A 262 12.15 12.53 6.44
CA LEU A 262 12.56 11.88 5.21
C LEU A 262 13.38 12.88 4.38
N LYS A 263 14.62 12.50 4.08
CA LYS A 263 15.54 13.33 3.30
C LYS A 263 15.63 12.92 1.83
N ASP A 264 15.67 11.61 1.60
CA ASP A 264 15.87 11.05 0.26
C ASP A 264 15.38 9.61 0.22
N HIS A 265 15.01 9.12 -0.96
CA HIS A 265 14.65 7.73 -1.17
C HIS A 265 14.83 7.28 -2.62
N SER A 266 14.96 5.97 -2.78
CA SER A 266 15.01 5.27 -4.07
C SER A 266 14.14 4.02 -4.00
N ASP A 267 14.24 3.12 -5.00
CA ASP A 267 13.44 1.89 -5.02
C ASP A 267 13.79 0.93 -3.87
N GLY A 268 15.03 1.00 -3.36
CA GLY A 268 15.53 0.11 -2.31
C GLY A 268 16.29 0.78 -1.16
N ALA A 269 16.39 2.11 -1.11
CA ALA A 269 17.05 2.84 -0.03
C ALA A 269 16.21 4.04 0.45
N MET A 270 16.40 4.42 1.72
CA MET A 270 15.81 5.61 2.33
C MET A 270 16.83 6.28 3.23
N THR A 271 16.88 7.61 3.19
CA THR A 271 17.68 8.45 4.08
C THR A 271 16.77 9.29 4.97
N VAL A 272 17.02 9.22 6.28
CA VAL A 272 16.43 10.11 7.28
C VAL A 272 17.47 11.15 7.71
N GLU A 273 17.04 12.38 7.95
CA GLU A 273 17.86 13.46 8.49
C GLU A 273 17.25 14.04 9.77
N TRP A 274 18.07 14.14 10.80
CA TRP A 274 17.70 14.72 12.08
C TRP A 274 18.14 16.19 12.15
N TRP A 275 17.25 17.02 12.65
CA TRP A 275 17.38 18.46 12.78
C TRP A 275 17.35 18.88 14.25
N SER A 276 18.01 19.98 14.56
CA SER A 276 17.88 20.68 15.84
C SER A 276 17.39 22.11 15.57
N GLY A 277 16.09 22.32 15.70
CA GLY A 277 15.43 23.49 15.12
C GLY A 277 15.68 23.52 13.62
N ALA A 278 16.06 24.67 13.07
CA ALA A 278 16.25 24.84 11.62
C ALA A 278 17.63 24.37 11.09
N THR A 279 18.33 23.46 11.76
CA THR A 279 19.68 23.02 11.32
C THR A 279 19.77 21.50 11.29
N PRO A 280 20.18 20.88 10.16
CA PRO A 280 20.45 19.45 10.11
C PRO A 280 21.71 19.10 10.91
N VAL A 281 21.66 18.04 11.70
CA VAL A 281 22.74 17.63 12.63
C VAL A 281 23.25 16.22 12.42
N MET A 282 22.45 15.33 11.83
CA MET A 282 22.81 13.94 11.57
C MET A 282 21.91 13.35 10.48
N GLU A 283 22.40 12.39 9.71
CA GLU A 283 21.60 11.60 8.77
C GLU A 283 21.99 10.12 8.82
N ALA A 284 21.07 9.26 8.37
CA ALA A 284 21.31 7.83 8.18
C ALA A 284 20.64 7.31 6.91
N THR A 285 21.37 6.56 6.09
CA THR A 285 20.82 5.83 4.94
C THR A 285 20.66 4.35 5.29
N PHE A 286 19.45 3.85 5.12
CA PHE A 286 19.04 2.47 5.25
C PHE A 286 18.80 1.87 3.87
N VAL A 287 19.29 0.66 3.64
CA VAL A 287 19.19 -0.02 2.34
C VAL A 287 18.55 -1.38 2.56
N HIS A 288 17.45 -1.68 1.87
CA HIS A 288 16.77 -2.96 1.99
C HIS A 288 17.68 -4.11 1.51
N GLY A 289 17.70 -5.22 2.24
CA GLY A 289 18.63 -6.34 2.06
C GLY A 289 20.03 -6.10 2.65
N SER A 290 20.46 -4.85 2.82
CA SER A 290 21.84 -4.54 3.24
C SER A 290 22.06 -4.88 4.73
N PRO A 291 23.22 -5.45 5.09
CA PRO A 291 23.62 -5.54 6.49
C PRO A 291 24.10 -4.17 7.04
N CYS A 292 24.30 -3.18 6.18
CA CYS A 292 24.93 -1.90 6.52
C CYS A 292 23.92 -0.74 6.58
N VAL A 293 24.06 0.09 7.61
CA VAL A 293 23.41 1.41 7.76
C VAL A 293 24.51 2.47 7.80
N TYR A 294 24.40 3.49 6.95
CA TYR A 294 25.43 4.51 6.76
C TYR A 294 25.04 5.80 7.48
N PHE A 295 25.90 6.30 8.36
CA PHE A 295 25.65 7.50 9.16
C PHE A 295 26.61 8.64 8.80
N LYS A 296 26.08 9.86 8.85
CA LYS A 296 26.86 11.10 8.78
C LYS A 296 26.38 12.09 9.83
N SER A 297 27.31 12.79 10.47
CA SER A 297 27.01 13.85 11.44
C SER A 297 27.50 15.20 10.91
N TYR A 298 26.64 16.22 11.03
CA TYR A 298 26.98 17.60 10.68
C TYR A 298 27.47 18.39 11.89
N ASP A 299 26.99 18.05 13.08
CA ASP A 299 27.47 18.61 14.34
C ASP A 299 27.46 17.55 15.45
N GLY A 300 28.54 17.49 16.24
CA GLY A 300 28.74 16.48 17.27
C GLY A 300 29.55 15.27 16.80
N ASP A 301 29.67 14.28 17.68
CA ASP A 301 30.24 12.96 17.42
C ASP A 301 29.13 11.92 17.60
N PHE A 302 29.31 10.71 17.08
CA PHE A 302 28.33 9.65 17.29
C PHE A 302 28.46 9.04 18.69
N GLN A 303 27.32 8.68 19.26
CA GLN A 303 27.21 7.94 20.52
C GLN A 303 26.52 6.62 20.27
N ILE A 304 27.24 5.51 20.46
CA ILE A 304 26.64 4.16 20.47
C ILE A 304 26.21 3.86 21.90
N LYS A 305 24.90 3.69 22.09
CA LYS A 305 24.29 3.35 23.37
C LYS A 305 23.88 1.88 23.37
N THR A 306 24.04 1.25 24.53
CA THR A 306 23.57 -0.11 24.83
C THR A 306 22.85 -0.11 26.17
N THR A 307 22.04 -1.14 26.44
CA THR A 307 21.34 -1.29 27.74
C THR A 307 22.30 -1.44 28.92
N SER A 308 23.45 -2.07 28.70
CA SER A 308 24.42 -2.37 29.76
C SER A 308 25.85 -2.14 29.30
N SER A 309 26.76 -2.01 30.26
CA SER A 309 28.21 -2.06 30.02
C SER A 309 28.66 -3.51 29.72
N ASP A 310 29.93 -3.70 29.38
CA ASP A 310 30.48 -5.05 29.15
C ASP A 310 30.18 -5.99 30.33
N GLY A 311 29.72 -7.20 30.03
CA GLY A 311 29.23 -8.18 30.99
C GLY A 311 28.47 -9.32 30.32
N GLY A 312 27.40 -9.80 30.96
CA GLY A 312 26.59 -10.90 30.43
C GLY A 312 25.69 -10.52 29.25
N GLN A 313 25.38 -9.22 29.09
CA GLN A 313 24.40 -8.71 28.12
C GLN A 313 25.02 -7.88 26.99
N LYS A 314 26.32 -7.56 27.09
CA LYS A 314 27.10 -6.83 26.11
C LYS A 314 28.56 -7.28 26.17
N GLY A 315 29.25 -7.27 25.04
CA GLY A 315 30.70 -7.30 25.02
C GLY A 315 31.29 -6.80 23.71
N THR A 316 32.61 -6.85 23.62
CA THR A 316 33.35 -6.57 22.38
C THR A 316 33.98 -7.85 21.84
N PHE A 317 34.01 -7.99 20.51
CA PHE A 317 34.60 -9.16 19.84
C PHE A 317 35.69 -8.82 18.83
N TYR A 318 35.78 -7.55 18.43
CA TYR A 318 36.72 -7.08 17.42
C TYR A 318 37.11 -5.64 17.70
N GLN A 319 38.37 -5.29 17.48
CA GLN A 319 38.82 -3.89 17.57
C GLN A 319 40.07 -3.68 16.72
N ASN A 320 40.00 -2.74 15.78
CA ASN A 320 41.12 -2.25 14.97
C ASN A 320 41.22 -0.70 15.05
N SER A 321 42.06 -0.10 14.20
CA SER A 321 42.26 1.35 14.14
C SER A 321 41.04 2.15 13.69
N GLN A 322 40.09 1.53 13.00
CA GLN A 322 38.90 2.20 12.44
C GLN A 322 37.59 1.48 12.74
N SER A 323 37.65 0.30 13.38
CA SER A 323 36.47 -0.53 13.60
C SER A 323 36.39 -1.09 15.02
N LEU A 324 35.15 -1.29 15.47
CA LEU A 324 34.80 -1.86 16.76
C LEU A 324 33.63 -2.82 16.61
N GLY A 325 33.82 -4.08 16.99
CA GLY A 325 32.79 -5.10 17.05
C GLY A 325 32.16 -5.18 18.45
N ILE A 326 30.85 -5.01 18.53
CA ILE A 326 30.04 -5.09 19.75
C ILE A 326 28.96 -6.14 19.57
N TRP A 327 28.72 -6.95 20.59
CA TRP A 327 27.54 -7.81 20.65
C TRP A 327 26.62 -7.43 21.81
N THR A 328 25.33 -7.68 21.65
CA THR A 328 24.30 -7.59 22.70
C THR A 328 23.55 -8.90 22.80
N ASP A 329 23.13 -9.28 24.00
CA ASP A 329 22.43 -10.54 24.28
C ASP A 329 21.41 -10.33 25.40
N ILE A 330 20.18 -9.96 25.03
CA ILE A 330 19.14 -9.52 25.96
C ILE A 330 17.82 -10.13 25.52
N ALA A 331 17.04 -10.66 26.48
CA ALA A 331 15.75 -11.30 26.22
C ALA A 331 15.78 -12.45 25.18
N GLY A 332 16.94 -13.11 25.01
CA GLY A 332 17.13 -14.16 24.00
C GLY A 332 17.49 -13.64 22.60
N ASN A 333 17.63 -12.33 22.44
CA ASN A 333 18.00 -11.69 21.17
C ASN A 333 19.49 -11.37 21.17
N ARG A 334 20.23 -12.13 20.36
CA ARG A 334 21.66 -11.94 20.12
C ARG A 334 21.87 -11.11 18.86
N ASN A 335 22.51 -9.94 19.00
CA ASN A 335 22.94 -9.12 17.88
C ASN A 335 24.46 -8.94 17.90
N SER A 336 25.07 -8.90 16.71
CA SER A 336 26.50 -8.63 16.53
C SER A 336 26.67 -7.48 15.54
N PHE A 337 27.16 -6.35 16.00
CA PHE A 337 27.37 -5.15 15.19
C PHE A 337 28.86 -4.85 15.03
N LEU A 338 29.26 -4.47 13.81
CA LEU A 338 30.57 -3.91 13.53
C LEU A 338 30.38 -2.43 13.17
N ILE A 339 30.93 -1.55 14.00
CA ILE A 339 30.98 -0.11 13.73
C ILE A 339 32.28 0.19 13.03
N VAL A 340 32.21 0.78 11.83
CA VAL A 340 33.38 1.13 11.01
C VAL A 340 33.34 2.63 10.74
N GLY A 341 34.30 3.38 11.28
CA GLY A 341 34.42 4.80 11.02
C GLY A 341 35.23 5.10 9.75
N GLU A 342 34.98 6.27 9.16
CA GLU A 342 35.73 6.74 8.00
C GLU A 342 37.12 7.24 8.40
N GLY A 343 38.15 6.53 7.92
CA GLY A 343 39.56 6.83 8.23
C GLY A 343 39.92 6.63 9.70
N ASN A 344 40.86 7.45 10.20
CA ASN A 344 41.32 7.36 11.59
C ASN A 344 40.16 7.63 12.56
N THR A 345 39.75 6.59 13.31
CA THR A 345 38.58 6.64 14.19
C THR A 345 38.96 6.33 15.63
N THR A 346 38.49 7.16 16.55
CA THR A 346 38.67 6.96 17.99
C THR A 346 37.38 6.43 18.60
N PHE A 347 37.48 5.31 19.32
CA PHE A 347 36.41 4.77 20.15
C PHE A 347 36.74 5.01 21.63
N SER A 348 35.94 5.85 22.30
CA SER A 348 36.11 6.15 23.73
C SER A 348 35.08 5.40 24.56
N ASN A 349 35.47 4.99 25.78
CA ASN A 349 34.60 4.28 26.74
C ASN A 349 34.01 2.97 26.21
N VAL A 350 34.80 2.21 25.42
CA VAL A 350 34.40 0.97 24.73
C VAL A 350 33.71 -0.06 25.63
N SER A 351 34.15 -0.19 26.89
CA SER A 351 33.58 -1.14 27.85
C SER A 351 32.32 -0.62 28.57
N SER A 352 31.95 0.64 28.37
CA SER A 352 30.76 1.24 28.98
C SER A 352 29.51 1.01 28.12
N ASN A 353 28.36 1.48 28.61
CA ASN A 353 27.11 1.48 27.86
C ASN A 353 26.92 2.71 26.95
N LEU A 354 27.90 3.62 26.91
CA LEU A 354 27.91 4.83 26.09
C LEU A 354 29.28 5.00 25.46
N ILE A 355 29.40 4.63 24.19
CA ILE A 355 30.66 4.65 23.44
C ILE A 355 30.64 5.86 22.51
N THR A 356 31.66 6.69 22.57
CA THR A 356 31.81 7.82 21.63
C THR A 356 32.67 7.40 20.46
N VAL A 357 32.17 7.61 19.24
CA VAL A 357 32.87 7.36 17.97
C VAL A 357 33.18 8.71 17.33
N SER A 358 34.47 8.99 17.16
CA SER A 358 34.92 10.27 16.61
C SER A 358 35.95 10.05 15.50
N ASN A 359 35.71 10.68 14.35
CA ASN A 359 36.64 10.79 13.25
C ASN A 359 36.47 12.15 12.56
N SER A 360 37.44 12.54 11.73
CA SER A 360 37.43 13.86 11.07
C SER A 360 36.40 13.98 9.96
N ALA A 361 36.01 12.87 9.34
CA ALA A 361 35.02 12.85 8.26
C ALA A 361 33.58 12.94 8.77
N LYS A 362 33.35 12.67 10.06
CA LYS A 362 32.02 12.60 10.69
C LYS A 362 31.12 11.58 10.04
N GLU A 363 31.70 10.46 9.62
CA GLU A 363 30.98 9.39 8.95
C GLU A 363 31.32 8.03 9.55
N MET A 364 30.33 7.15 9.64
CA MET A 364 30.52 5.76 10.06
C MET A 364 29.49 4.85 9.44
N THR A 365 29.73 3.55 9.50
CA THR A 365 28.77 2.50 9.13
C THR A 365 28.54 1.60 10.32
N VAL A 366 27.28 1.22 10.54
CA VAL A 366 26.92 0.10 11.41
C VAL A 366 26.59 -1.09 10.51
N ALA A 367 27.36 -2.18 10.64
CA ALA A 367 27.10 -3.42 9.92
C ALA A 367 26.59 -4.52 10.88
N LEU A 368 25.47 -5.15 10.55
CA LEU A 368 24.97 -6.35 11.22
C LEU A 368 25.75 -7.57 10.70
N LEU A 369 26.38 -8.33 11.61
CA LEU A 369 27.11 -9.54 11.28
C LEU A 369 26.21 -10.78 11.47
N PRO A 370 26.21 -11.73 10.51
CA PRO A 370 25.29 -12.87 10.50
C PRO A 370 25.56 -13.91 11.59
N SER A 371 26.75 -13.94 12.17
CA SER A 371 27.12 -14.93 13.19
C SER A 371 26.18 -14.93 14.40
N ALA A 372 25.53 -16.07 14.64
CA ALA A 372 24.74 -16.35 15.85
C ALA A 372 25.60 -16.43 17.12
N GLY A 373 26.90 -16.70 16.95
CA GLY A 373 27.90 -16.74 18.02
C GLY A 373 28.71 -15.45 18.11
N THR A 374 29.93 -15.55 18.64
CA THR A 374 30.90 -14.45 18.53
C THR A 374 31.49 -14.45 17.12
N PRO A 375 31.37 -13.37 16.34
CA PRO A 375 31.92 -13.32 14.99
C PRO A 375 33.43 -13.55 14.96
N SER A 376 33.91 -14.21 13.91
CA SER A 376 35.35 -14.45 13.73
C SER A 376 36.07 -13.18 13.27
N SER A 377 37.39 -13.11 13.48
CA SER A 377 38.20 -12.03 12.90
C SER A 377 38.16 -12.01 11.37
N ALA A 378 37.99 -13.16 10.71
CA ALA A 378 37.89 -13.25 9.26
C ALA A 378 36.58 -12.64 8.74
N GLU A 379 35.45 -12.99 9.36
CA GLU A 379 34.15 -12.36 9.08
C GLU A 379 34.18 -10.85 9.36
N SER A 380 34.71 -10.46 10.52
CA SER A 380 34.82 -9.04 10.90
C SER A 380 35.63 -8.26 9.87
N SER A 381 36.78 -8.79 9.45
CA SER A 381 37.65 -8.12 8.45
C SER A 381 37.01 -8.09 7.06
N TYR A 382 36.22 -9.11 6.70
CA TYR A 382 35.50 -9.15 5.44
C TYR A 382 34.42 -8.05 5.39
N PHE A 383 33.55 -7.97 6.40
CA PHE A 383 32.55 -6.92 6.50
C PHE A 383 33.19 -5.53 6.62
N GLU A 384 34.29 -5.39 7.38
CA GLU A 384 35.05 -4.13 7.48
C GLU A 384 35.50 -3.63 6.09
N SER A 385 35.96 -4.52 5.22
CA SER A 385 36.47 -4.16 3.88
C SER A 385 35.40 -3.59 2.94
N LEU A 386 34.13 -3.87 3.20
CA LEU A 386 32.99 -3.42 2.39
C LEU A 386 32.12 -2.38 3.10
N ALA A 387 32.26 -2.21 4.43
CA ALA A 387 31.41 -1.33 5.22
C ALA A 387 31.47 0.14 4.80
N ARG A 388 32.52 0.58 4.11
CA ARG A 388 32.66 1.95 3.61
C ARG A 388 32.35 2.11 2.11
N GLN A 389 31.78 1.07 1.50
CA GLN A 389 31.12 1.18 0.20
C GLN A 389 29.73 1.79 0.39
N VAL A 390 29.69 3.11 0.58
CA VAL A 390 28.48 3.84 1.00
C VAL A 390 27.46 3.90 -0.14
N VAL A 391 26.45 3.05 -0.04
CA VAL A 391 25.27 3.09 -0.91
C VAL A 391 24.37 4.25 -0.49
N ARG A 392 23.89 5.02 -1.47
CA ARG A 392 22.89 6.07 -1.28
C ARG A 392 21.59 5.80 -2.01
N ASP A 393 21.68 5.11 -3.13
CA ASP A 393 20.54 4.84 -4.00
C ASP A 393 20.57 3.39 -4.48
N VAL A 394 19.39 2.80 -4.62
CA VAL A 394 19.19 1.50 -5.24
C VAL A 394 18.09 1.63 -6.27
N GLU A 395 18.48 1.43 -7.52
CA GLU A 395 17.54 1.37 -8.65
C GLU A 395 17.09 -0.07 -8.84
N ILE A 396 15.77 -0.28 -8.92
CA ILE A 396 15.14 -1.56 -9.23
C ILE A 396 14.33 -1.39 -10.50
N ALA A 397 14.88 -1.91 -11.60
CA ALA A 397 14.27 -1.87 -12.91
C ALA A 397 13.66 -3.23 -13.28
N TYR A 398 12.71 -3.23 -14.21
CA TYR A 398 12.15 -4.44 -14.79
C TYR A 398 12.20 -4.41 -16.32
N SER A 399 12.14 -5.58 -16.93
CA SER A 399 11.92 -5.75 -18.37
C SER A 399 11.07 -7.00 -18.60
N VAL A 400 10.16 -6.93 -19.57
CA VAL A 400 9.31 -8.06 -19.98
C VAL A 400 9.85 -8.62 -21.29
N ASN A 401 10.10 -9.92 -21.34
CA ASN A 401 10.44 -10.60 -22.57
C ASN A 401 9.16 -10.94 -23.34
N HIS A 402 8.81 -10.15 -24.35
CA HIS A 402 7.56 -10.33 -25.12
C HIS A 402 7.47 -11.65 -25.89
N ALA A 403 8.54 -12.45 -25.99
CA ALA A 403 8.44 -13.78 -26.60
C ALA A 403 7.79 -14.82 -25.67
N ASN A 404 7.82 -14.61 -24.35
CA ASN A 404 7.30 -15.55 -23.35
C ASN A 404 6.68 -14.90 -22.10
N ASN A 405 6.61 -13.56 -22.08
CA ASN A 405 6.18 -12.70 -20.97
C ASN A 405 6.94 -12.90 -19.64
N GLU A 406 8.14 -13.50 -19.67
CA GLU A 406 9.00 -13.58 -18.49
C GLU A 406 9.47 -12.19 -18.06
N VAL A 407 9.49 -11.95 -16.76
CA VAL A 407 9.90 -10.67 -16.18
C VAL A 407 11.30 -10.79 -15.61
N THR A 408 12.24 -9.97 -16.08
CA THR A 408 13.55 -9.81 -15.44
C THR A 408 13.53 -8.56 -14.56
N VAL A 409 13.80 -8.72 -13.26
CA VAL A 409 13.96 -7.64 -12.28
C VAL A 409 15.44 -7.46 -11.98
N SER A 410 15.95 -6.23 -12.03
CA SER A 410 17.37 -5.89 -11.89
C SER A 410 17.60 -4.82 -10.85
N HIS A 411 18.48 -5.10 -9.90
CA HIS A 411 18.92 -4.20 -8.85
C HIS A 411 20.30 -3.64 -9.18
N VAL A 412 20.49 -2.33 -9.02
CA VAL A 412 21.80 -1.66 -9.13
C VAL A 412 21.98 -0.72 -7.94
N TYR A 413 23.15 -0.79 -7.31
CA TYR A 413 23.49 0.01 -6.13
C TYR A 413 24.39 1.17 -6.53
N PHE A 414 24.09 2.38 -6.05
CA PHE A 414 24.82 3.60 -6.40
C PHE A 414 25.37 4.34 -5.19
N ASP A 415 26.51 5.01 -5.40
CA ASP A 415 27.09 5.97 -4.45
C ASP A 415 26.41 7.35 -4.54
N ALA A 416 26.82 8.27 -3.66
CA ALA A 416 26.30 9.65 -3.64
C ALA A 416 26.58 10.47 -4.92
N SER A 417 27.46 9.98 -5.80
CA SER A 417 27.78 10.61 -7.08
C SER A 417 27.02 9.97 -8.25
N GLY A 418 26.13 9.01 -7.98
CA GLY A 418 25.37 8.28 -9.00
C GLY A 418 26.20 7.25 -9.76
N ASN A 419 27.34 6.79 -9.22
CA ASN A 419 28.14 5.73 -9.84
C ASN A 419 27.78 4.37 -9.24
N PRO A 420 27.67 3.30 -10.04
CA PRO A 420 27.49 1.95 -9.53
C PRO A 420 28.60 1.58 -8.54
N ILE A 421 28.24 1.08 -7.37
CA ILE A 421 29.16 0.75 -6.27
C ILE A 421 29.02 -0.70 -5.85
N GLU A 422 30.16 -1.39 -5.70
CA GLU A 422 30.17 -2.76 -5.18
C GLU A 422 29.93 -2.75 -3.66
N THR A 423 28.94 -3.51 -3.19
CA THR A 423 28.55 -3.59 -1.78
C THR A 423 28.16 -5.02 -1.39
N LEU A 424 27.71 -5.23 -0.15
CA LEU A 424 27.06 -6.46 0.28
C LEU A 424 25.54 -6.36 0.05
N ALA A 425 25.10 -6.77 -1.13
CA ALA A 425 23.70 -6.87 -1.48
C ALA A 425 23.06 -8.07 -0.76
N GLY A 426 21.98 -7.87 0.00
CA GLY A 426 21.18 -8.96 0.54
C GLY A 426 20.13 -9.42 -0.45
N MET A 427 20.27 -10.66 -0.89
CA MET A 427 19.29 -11.33 -1.71
C MET A 427 18.31 -12.07 -0.80
N GLN A 428 17.04 -11.70 -0.79
CA GLN A 428 15.97 -12.44 -0.12
C GLN A 428 15.69 -13.77 -0.86
N PRO A 429 14.93 -14.72 -0.26
CA PRO A 429 14.62 -16.01 -0.87
C PRO A 429 14.16 -15.97 -2.33
N LEU A 430 13.17 -15.14 -2.67
CA LEU A 430 12.74 -14.97 -4.06
C LEU A 430 13.90 -14.58 -5.00
N HIS A 431 14.81 -13.70 -4.55
CA HIS A 431 15.92 -13.21 -5.36
C HIS A 431 16.95 -14.30 -5.65
N TRP A 432 17.50 -14.95 -4.62
CA TRP A 432 18.59 -15.91 -4.84
C TRP A 432 18.12 -17.25 -5.39
N LYS A 433 16.83 -17.61 -5.22
CA LYS A 433 16.25 -18.80 -5.86
C LYS A 433 16.08 -18.62 -7.36
N ASN A 434 15.86 -17.39 -7.82
CA ASN A 434 15.58 -17.05 -9.21
C ASN A 434 16.71 -16.27 -9.90
N SER A 435 17.91 -16.22 -9.31
CA SER A 435 19.07 -15.49 -9.83
C SER A 435 20.25 -16.42 -10.08
N ASN A 436 21.10 -16.04 -11.03
CA ASN A 436 22.40 -16.65 -11.26
C ASN A 436 23.54 -15.96 -10.47
N ALA A 437 23.25 -14.91 -9.71
CA ALA A 437 24.25 -14.24 -8.88
C ALA A 437 24.79 -15.21 -7.82
N THR A 438 26.12 -15.20 -7.60
CA THR A 438 26.77 -16.11 -6.65
C THR A 438 26.80 -15.48 -5.26
N PRO A 439 26.09 -16.04 -4.27
CA PRO A 439 26.18 -15.54 -2.91
C PRO A 439 27.52 -15.87 -2.28
N THR A 440 27.90 -15.06 -1.31
CA THR A 440 29.02 -15.33 -0.40
C THR A 440 28.65 -16.46 0.56
N GLN A 441 29.60 -16.86 1.42
CA GLN A 441 29.32 -17.81 2.51
C GLN A 441 28.48 -17.20 3.66
N TYR A 442 28.16 -15.91 3.60
CA TYR A 442 27.48 -15.18 4.66
C TYR A 442 26.00 -15.01 4.33
N SER A 443 25.15 -15.38 5.28
CA SER A 443 23.70 -15.28 5.20
C SER A 443 23.11 -15.10 6.58
N VAL A 444 21.93 -14.51 6.67
CA VAL A 444 21.21 -14.29 7.93
C VAL A 444 19.74 -14.66 7.75
N ARG A 445 19.13 -15.22 8.80
CA ARG A 445 17.67 -15.40 8.80
C ARG A 445 17.00 -14.04 8.95
N SER A 446 15.94 -13.86 8.19
CA SER A 446 15.08 -12.68 8.21
C SER A 446 13.60 -13.05 8.25
N THR A 447 12.70 -12.08 8.15
CA THR A 447 11.25 -12.33 8.18
C THR A 447 10.71 -13.00 6.93
N ARG A 448 11.51 -13.01 5.87
CA ARG A 448 11.16 -13.63 4.58
C ARG A 448 11.77 -15.01 4.39
N GLY A 449 12.67 -15.44 5.28
CA GLY A 449 13.47 -16.66 5.16
C GLY A 449 14.96 -16.36 5.26
N ILE A 450 15.81 -17.08 4.53
CA ILE A 450 17.26 -16.81 4.54
C ILE A 450 17.63 -15.75 3.51
N THR A 451 18.13 -14.60 3.99
CA THR A 451 18.80 -13.59 3.15
C THR A 451 20.26 -13.97 2.96
N LYS A 452 20.70 -14.12 1.71
CA LYS A 452 22.09 -14.44 1.35
C LYS A 452 22.80 -13.18 0.85
N PHE A 453 24.01 -12.91 1.32
CA PHE A 453 24.76 -11.73 0.87
C PHE A 453 25.59 -12.03 -0.37
N ALA A 454 25.54 -11.15 -1.37
CA ALA A 454 26.41 -11.16 -2.54
C ALA A 454 27.29 -9.90 -2.53
N GLN A 455 28.59 -10.06 -2.79
CA GLN A 455 29.47 -8.92 -3.06
C GLN A 455 29.31 -8.53 -4.53
N THR A 456 28.57 -7.46 -4.80
CA THR A 456 28.23 -7.03 -6.16
C THR A 456 27.80 -5.57 -6.17
N ASN A 457 27.78 -4.94 -7.36
CA ASN A 457 27.12 -3.66 -7.59
C ASN A 457 25.69 -3.80 -8.14
N GLY A 458 25.25 -5.03 -8.42
CA GLY A 458 23.91 -5.33 -8.88
C GLY A 458 23.65 -6.81 -9.10
N PHE A 459 22.38 -7.20 -9.19
CA PHE A 459 21.96 -8.55 -9.55
C PHE A 459 20.61 -8.52 -10.25
N SER A 460 20.28 -9.58 -10.97
CA SER A 460 18.97 -9.75 -11.59
C SER A 460 18.39 -11.13 -11.29
N PHE A 461 17.07 -11.23 -11.29
CA PHE A 461 16.33 -12.48 -11.19
C PHE A 461 15.13 -12.47 -12.15
N THR A 462 14.64 -13.66 -12.49
CA THR A 462 13.55 -13.83 -13.47
C THR A 462 12.31 -14.44 -12.83
N LEU A 463 11.13 -13.92 -13.19
CA LEU A 463 9.84 -14.42 -12.72
C LEU A 463 8.97 -14.84 -13.91
N PRO A 464 8.35 -16.03 -13.86
CA PRO A 464 7.36 -16.41 -14.86
C PRO A 464 6.07 -15.59 -14.69
N PHE A 465 5.37 -15.35 -15.80
CA PHE A 465 4.06 -14.72 -15.80
C PHE A 465 2.96 -15.77 -16.02
N VAL A 466 1.85 -15.64 -15.29
CA VAL A 466 0.75 -16.61 -15.31
C VAL A 466 -0.12 -16.49 -16.55
N GLY A 467 -0.30 -15.26 -17.06
CA GLY A 467 -1.35 -14.92 -18.01
C GLY A 467 -2.62 -14.44 -17.30
N VAL A 468 -3.37 -13.58 -17.97
CA VAL A 468 -4.67 -13.05 -17.49
C VAL A 468 -5.77 -13.29 -18.53
N LEU A 469 -7.04 -13.27 -18.11
CA LEU A 469 -8.19 -13.20 -19.03
C LEU A 469 -9.19 -12.14 -18.54
N PRO A 470 -9.97 -11.51 -19.43
CA PRO A 470 -11.05 -10.61 -19.00
C PRO A 470 -12.19 -11.31 -18.28
N PHE A 471 -12.43 -12.58 -18.56
CA PHE A 471 -13.41 -13.44 -17.90
C PHE A 471 -13.10 -14.89 -18.30
N LEU A 472 -13.60 -15.86 -17.55
CA LEU A 472 -13.50 -17.27 -17.92
C LEU A 472 -14.57 -17.55 -19.00
N PRO A 473 -14.22 -18.03 -20.21
CA PRO A 473 -15.24 -18.38 -21.22
C PRO A 473 -15.97 -19.67 -20.85
N ASN A 474 -17.22 -19.81 -21.31
CA ASN A 474 -17.98 -21.04 -21.14
C ASN A 474 -17.52 -22.12 -22.12
N VAL A 475 -16.63 -22.99 -21.65
CA VAL A 475 -16.12 -24.17 -22.35
C VAL A 475 -16.75 -25.49 -21.85
N ALA A 476 -17.49 -25.44 -20.75
CA ALA A 476 -18.16 -26.60 -20.15
C ALA A 476 -19.55 -26.87 -20.74
N ASP A 477 -19.97 -28.13 -20.63
CA ASP A 477 -21.35 -28.56 -20.90
C ASP A 477 -22.21 -28.42 -19.63
N LEU A 478 -22.37 -27.17 -19.15
CA LEU A 478 -23.19 -26.82 -17.99
C LEU A 478 -24.66 -26.58 -18.37
N ASP A 479 -25.58 -26.65 -17.39
CA ASP A 479 -26.98 -26.33 -17.65
C ASP A 479 -27.18 -24.81 -17.84
N LEU A 480 -27.20 -24.41 -19.11
CA LEU A 480 -27.41 -23.01 -19.49
C LEU A 480 -28.75 -22.44 -19.00
N ASN A 481 -29.79 -23.25 -18.78
CA ASN A 481 -31.05 -22.71 -18.24
C ASN A 481 -30.89 -22.34 -16.76
N THR A 482 -30.16 -23.16 -15.99
CA THR A 482 -29.80 -22.84 -14.61
C THR A 482 -28.96 -21.57 -14.56
N LEU A 483 -27.89 -21.48 -15.37
CA LEU A 483 -27.05 -20.28 -15.38
C LEU A 483 -27.83 -19.01 -15.79
N ARG A 484 -28.67 -19.08 -16.83
CA ARG A 484 -29.55 -17.96 -17.21
C ARG A 484 -30.52 -17.56 -16.11
N THR A 485 -31.01 -18.53 -15.34
CA THR A 485 -31.89 -18.27 -14.18
C THR A 485 -31.13 -17.52 -13.09
N LEU A 486 -29.89 -17.89 -12.80
CA LEU A 486 -29.05 -17.21 -11.80
C LEU A 486 -28.70 -15.77 -12.22
N VAL A 487 -28.38 -15.55 -13.50
CA VAL A 487 -28.21 -14.19 -14.04
C VAL A 487 -29.51 -13.39 -13.91
N THR A 488 -30.65 -13.99 -14.25
CA THR A 488 -31.97 -13.35 -14.11
C THR A 488 -32.30 -13.02 -12.65
N GLU A 489 -31.97 -13.90 -11.70
CA GLU A 489 -32.13 -13.67 -10.26
C GLU A 489 -31.35 -12.42 -9.82
N TYR A 490 -30.09 -12.29 -10.23
CA TYR A 490 -29.28 -11.10 -9.97
C TYR A 490 -29.92 -9.85 -10.56
N MET A 491 -30.30 -9.89 -11.84
CA MET A 491 -30.92 -8.74 -12.54
C MET A 491 -32.26 -8.32 -11.93
N ASN A 492 -33.05 -9.27 -11.39
CA ASN A 492 -34.34 -8.99 -10.76
C ASN A 492 -34.22 -8.17 -9.47
N GLY A 493 -33.02 -8.08 -8.86
CA GLY A 493 -32.77 -7.13 -7.77
C GLY A 493 -32.97 -5.67 -8.19
N GLY A 494 -32.79 -5.37 -9.47
CA GLY A 494 -32.99 -4.04 -10.05
C GLY A 494 -31.84 -3.06 -9.78
N GLU A 495 -31.92 -1.90 -10.44
CA GLU A 495 -30.87 -0.87 -10.46
C GLU A 495 -30.47 -0.35 -9.07
N HIS A 496 -31.37 -0.34 -8.10
CA HIS A 496 -31.09 0.22 -6.78
C HIS A 496 -30.55 -0.82 -5.77
N SER A 497 -30.54 -2.11 -6.13
CA SER A 497 -30.17 -3.18 -5.19
C SER A 497 -28.85 -3.87 -5.53
N TRP A 498 -28.35 -3.73 -6.77
CA TRP A 498 -27.12 -4.41 -7.19
C TRP A 498 -25.86 -3.82 -6.54
N ASN A 499 -25.86 -2.50 -6.27
CA ASN A 499 -24.88 -1.80 -5.44
C ASN A 499 -25.61 -0.98 -4.35
N PRO A 500 -25.65 -1.46 -3.09
CA PRO A 500 -26.24 -0.71 -1.98
C PRO A 500 -25.25 0.21 -1.26
N TYR A 501 -24.01 0.31 -1.75
CA TYR A 501 -22.90 0.98 -1.05
C TYR A 501 -22.55 2.33 -1.68
N THR A 502 -21.90 3.16 -0.88
CA THR A 502 -21.40 4.48 -1.28
C THR A 502 -19.91 4.65 -1.03
N ASP A 503 -19.27 3.77 -0.26
CA ASP A 503 -17.82 3.82 -0.04
C ASP A 503 -17.05 3.10 -1.16
N THR A 504 -15.78 3.46 -1.32
CA THR A 504 -14.93 2.95 -2.40
C THR A 504 -14.72 1.43 -2.36
N TYR A 505 -14.56 0.82 -1.18
CA TYR A 505 -14.30 -0.63 -1.10
C TYR A 505 -15.52 -1.47 -1.48
N TRP A 506 -16.64 -1.28 -0.76
CA TRP A 506 -17.81 -2.12 -0.97
C TRP A 506 -18.52 -1.83 -2.30
N SER A 507 -18.48 -0.58 -2.77
CA SER A 507 -18.91 -0.25 -4.14
C SER A 507 -17.99 -0.93 -5.16
N GLY A 508 -16.68 -0.88 -4.95
CA GLY A 508 -15.68 -1.59 -5.77
C GLY A 508 -15.99 -3.09 -5.90
N LYS A 509 -16.23 -3.79 -4.78
CA LYS A 509 -16.63 -5.21 -4.80
C LYS A 509 -17.90 -5.45 -5.64
N SER A 510 -18.89 -4.56 -5.53
CA SER A 510 -20.10 -4.63 -6.35
C SER A 510 -19.81 -4.43 -7.84
N TYR A 511 -18.87 -3.54 -8.19
CA TYR A 511 -18.44 -3.29 -9.57
C TYR A 511 -17.67 -4.48 -10.17
N GLY A 512 -16.77 -5.09 -9.40
CA GLY A 512 -16.07 -6.32 -9.80
C GLY A 512 -17.04 -7.47 -10.05
N LYS A 513 -17.99 -7.69 -9.13
CA LYS A 513 -19.08 -8.67 -9.29
C LYS A 513 -19.90 -8.42 -10.56
N ALA A 514 -20.27 -7.16 -10.82
CA ALA A 514 -21.01 -6.81 -12.02
C ALA A 514 -20.22 -7.07 -13.29
N ALA A 515 -18.90 -6.83 -13.30
CA ALA A 515 -18.03 -7.11 -14.44
C ALA A 515 -18.07 -8.60 -14.82
N GLU A 516 -17.97 -9.51 -13.85
CA GLU A 516 -18.05 -10.96 -14.11
C GLU A 516 -19.43 -11.36 -14.67
N ILE A 517 -20.52 -10.83 -14.11
CA ILE A 517 -21.88 -11.13 -14.58
C ILE A 517 -22.14 -10.58 -15.97
N ILE A 518 -21.66 -9.37 -16.30
CA ILE A 518 -21.76 -8.79 -17.65
C ILE A 518 -21.10 -9.73 -18.66
N ALA A 519 -19.88 -10.18 -18.37
CA ALA A 519 -19.12 -11.04 -19.27
C ALA A 519 -19.81 -12.40 -19.47
N ILE A 520 -20.22 -13.06 -18.38
CA ILE A 520 -20.97 -14.33 -18.41
C ILE A 520 -22.28 -14.17 -19.21
N ALA A 521 -23.06 -13.12 -18.93
CA ALA A 521 -24.34 -12.89 -19.60
C ALA A 521 -24.15 -12.71 -21.11
N ARG A 522 -23.10 -12.00 -21.56
CA ARG A 522 -22.78 -11.89 -22.99
C ARG A 522 -22.42 -13.24 -23.60
N ASP A 523 -21.58 -14.01 -22.92
CA ASP A 523 -21.08 -15.30 -23.40
C ASP A 523 -22.20 -16.32 -23.62
N ILE A 524 -23.23 -16.32 -22.76
CA ILE A 524 -24.38 -17.23 -22.86
C ILE A 524 -25.58 -16.69 -23.67
N GLY A 525 -25.40 -15.52 -24.31
CA GLY A 525 -26.38 -14.90 -25.21
C GLY A 525 -27.45 -14.03 -24.52
N MET A 526 -27.31 -13.70 -23.24
CA MET A 526 -28.17 -12.76 -22.49
C MET A 526 -27.73 -11.30 -22.69
N THR A 527 -27.67 -10.87 -23.95
CA THR A 527 -27.13 -9.55 -24.32
C THR A 527 -27.96 -8.39 -23.77
N SER A 528 -29.27 -8.56 -23.57
CA SER A 528 -30.14 -7.50 -23.03
C SER A 528 -29.80 -7.21 -21.56
N GLU A 529 -29.65 -8.26 -20.77
CA GLU A 529 -29.28 -8.21 -19.36
C GLU A 529 -27.88 -7.65 -19.20
N ALA A 530 -26.92 -8.14 -20.01
CA ALA A 530 -25.57 -7.61 -20.03
C ALA A 530 -25.51 -6.11 -20.36
N ASN A 531 -26.23 -5.66 -21.40
CA ASN A 531 -26.28 -4.25 -21.76
C ASN A 531 -26.93 -3.40 -20.67
N THR A 532 -27.97 -3.91 -20.00
CA THR A 532 -28.64 -3.24 -18.90
C THR A 532 -27.69 -3.04 -17.72
N LEU A 533 -27.01 -4.11 -17.28
CA LEU A 533 -26.05 -4.04 -16.19
C LEU A 533 -24.82 -3.19 -16.55
N THR A 534 -24.35 -3.26 -17.81
CA THR A 534 -23.28 -2.36 -18.31
C THR A 534 -23.70 -0.89 -18.18
N ALA A 535 -24.95 -0.55 -18.53
CA ALA A 535 -25.45 0.82 -18.40
C ALA A 535 -25.59 1.27 -16.94
N TRP A 536 -25.91 0.36 -16.02
CA TRP A 536 -25.94 0.65 -14.58
C TRP A 536 -24.54 0.90 -14.03
N LEU A 537 -23.59 0.01 -14.38
CA LEU A 537 -22.20 0.15 -14.00
C LEU A 537 -21.57 1.44 -14.53
N LYS A 538 -21.84 1.79 -15.79
CA LYS A 538 -21.41 3.07 -16.36
C LYS A 538 -21.91 4.25 -15.54
N ARG A 539 -23.21 4.31 -15.21
CA ARG A 539 -23.75 5.41 -14.41
C ARG A 539 -23.04 5.57 -13.06
N GLU A 540 -22.78 4.46 -12.37
CA GLU A 540 -22.04 4.49 -11.10
C GLU A 540 -20.60 4.98 -11.28
N LEU A 541 -19.87 4.51 -12.30
CA LEU A 541 -18.50 4.97 -12.56
C LEU A 541 -18.48 6.44 -12.98
N GLU A 542 -19.42 6.87 -13.82
CA GLU A 542 -19.56 8.26 -14.30
C GLU A 542 -19.88 9.23 -13.15
N ASP A 543 -20.69 8.79 -12.17
CA ASP A 543 -20.98 9.50 -10.91
C ASP A 543 -19.68 9.69 -10.11
N TRP A 544 -18.97 8.59 -9.80
CA TRP A 544 -17.66 8.66 -9.12
C TRP A 544 -16.63 9.53 -9.83
N PHE A 545 -16.67 9.56 -11.16
CA PHE A 545 -15.73 10.29 -12.00
C PHE A 545 -16.11 11.76 -12.24
N THR A 546 -17.14 12.26 -11.56
CA THR A 546 -17.60 13.63 -11.65
C THR A 546 -17.76 14.20 -10.25
N ALA A 547 -16.96 15.19 -9.86
CA ALA A 547 -17.00 15.73 -8.51
C ALA A 547 -18.07 16.81 -8.27
N ASP A 548 -18.73 17.29 -9.32
CA ASP A 548 -19.68 18.40 -9.28
C ASP A 548 -20.98 18.13 -10.05
N THR A 549 -21.60 16.96 -9.86
CA THR A 549 -22.76 16.51 -10.66
C THR A 549 -23.97 17.46 -10.61
N SER A 550 -24.08 18.27 -9.56
CA SER A 550 -25.17 19.23 -9.35
C SER A 550 -24.80 20.70 -9.62
N GLY A 551 -23.54 20.99 -9.98
CA GLY A 551 -22.99 22.33 -10.16
C GLY A 551 -22.26 22.89 -8.92
N ASP A 552 -22.38 22.22 -7.77
CA ASP A 552 -21.53 22.36 -6.59
C ASP A 552 -20.79 21.04 -6.33
N LEU A 553 -19.71 21.06 -5.53
CA LEU A 553 -18.99 19.84 -5.17
C LEU A 553 -19.92 18.84 -4.47
N ASP A 554 -19.84 17.58 -4.86
CA ASP A 554 -20.66 16.52 -4.28
C ASP A 554 -20.25 16.22 -2.82
N THR A 555 -21.10 15.51 -2.09
CA THR A 555 -20.88 15.19 -0.67
C THR A 555 -20.49 13.72 -0.46
N VAL A 556 -20.64 12.89 -1.49
CA VAL A 556 -20.34 11.46 -1.53
C VAL A 556 -19.98 11.07 -2.96
N LYS A 557 -19.31 9.94 -3.16
CA LYS A 557 -19.04 9.37 -4.49
C LYS A 557 -18.34 10.33 -5.46
N TYR A 558 -17.25 10.94 -5.02
CA TYR A 558 -16.37 11.71 -5.89
C TYR A 558 -14.91 11.58 -5.44
N PHE A 559 -13.98 11.97 -6.29
CA PHE A 559 -12.55 11.99 -5.95
C PHE A 559 -12.05 13.40 -5.66
N VAL A 560 -11.22 13.53 -4.62
CA VAL A 560 -10.44 14.73 -4.28
C VAL A 560 -8.97 14.45 -4.54
N TYR A 561 -8.26 15.36 -5.20
CA TYR A 561 -6.80 15.33 -5.26
C TYR A 561 -6.23 16.13 -4.08
N ASP A 562 -5.51 15.44 -3.19
CA ASP A 562 -4.79 16.06 -2.09
C ASP A 562 -3.38 16.42 -2.57
N GLU A 563 -3.11 17.72 -2.74
CA GLU A 563 -1.83 18.24 -3.22
C GLU A 563 -0.70 18.07 -2.21
N LEU A 564 -0.99 17.99 -0.90
CA LEU A 564 0.05 17.85 0.12
C LEU A 564 0.58 16.42 0.17
N TRP A 565 -0.30 15.44 0.12
CA TRP A 565 0.06 14.01 0.10
C TRP A 565 0.20 13.47 -1.31
N THR A 566 -0.07 14.29 -2.32
CA THR A 566 0.04 13.99 -3.76
C THR A 566 -0.70 12.69 -4.09
N THR A 567 -1.98 12.63 -3.72
CA THR A 567 -2.78 11.40 -3.68
C THR A 567 -4.24 11.64 -4.02
N LEU A 568 -4.92 10.62 -4.55
CA LEU A 568 -6.34 10.69 -4.87
C LEU A 568 -7.18 10.02 -3.79
N LEU A 569 -8.20 10.73 -3.29
CA LEU A 569 -9.04 10.33 -2.17
C LEU A 569 -10.51 10.21 -2.61
N GLY A 570 -11.05 8.99 -2.64
CA GLY A 570 -12.46 8.76 -2.96
C GLY A 570 -13.38 8.98 -1.74
N VAL A 571 -14.37 9.85 -1.86
CA VAL A 571 -15.22 10.32 -0.75
C VAL A 571 -16.40 9.40 -0.48
N GLU A 572 -16.63 9.19 0.82
CA GLU A 572 -17.05 7.94 1.47
C GLU A 572 -15.88 6.95 1.56
N GLU A 573 -15.01 7.23 2.53
CA GLU A 573 -13.88 6.38 2.89
C GLU A 573 -14.32 5.19 3.75
N SER A 574 -13.53 4.13 3.64
CA SER A 574 -13.58 2.98 4.54
C SER A 574 -12.15 2.50 4.79
N PHE A 575 -11.95 1.77 5.89
CA PHE A 575 -10.66 1.13 6.22
C PHE A 575 -9.45 2.06 6.34
N GLY A 576 -9.67 3.37 6.57
CA GLY A 576 -8.61 4.36 6.72
C GLY A 576 -8.03 4.85 5.39
N ALA A 577 -8.76 4.70 4.28
CA ALA A 577 -8.32 5.12 2.96
C ALA A 577 -7.96 6.61 2.86
N HIS A 578 -8.46 7.51 3.72
CA HIS A 578 -7.97 8.90 3.76
C HIS A 578 -6.92 9.07 4.83
N GLN A 579 -7.31 8.98 6.10
CA GLN A 579 -6.47 9.37 7.23
C GLN A 579 -5.18 8.55 7.36
N GLN A 580 -5.18 7.34 6.80
CA GLN A 580 -4.05 6.41 6.84
C GLN A 580 -3.50 6.11 5.44
N LEU A 581 -4.15 6.64 4.40
CA LEU A 581 -3.95 6.34 2.98
C LEU A 581 -4.06 4.86 2.63
N ASN A 582 -4.68 4.04 3.48
CA ASN A 582 -4.64 2.58 3.31
C ASN A 582 -5.31 2.13 2.01
N ASP A 583 -4.82 1.02 1.47
CA ASP A 583 -5.62 0.12 0.61
C ASP A 583 -6.05 0.68 -0.76
N HIS A 584 -5.45 1.76 -1.24
CA HIS A 584 -5.81 2.36 -2.55
C HIS A 584 -5.79 1.35 -3.70
N HIS A 585 -4.75 0.51 -3.81
CA HIS A 585 -4.70 -0.59 -4.79
C HIS A 585 -5.83 -1.62 -4.65
N PHE A 586 -6.31 -1.92 -3.44
CA PHE A 586 -7.45 -2.82 -3.24
C PHE A 586 -8.74 -2.14 -3.69
N HIS A 587 -8.98 -0.89 -3.27
CA HIS A 587 -10.20 -0.15 -3.59
C HIS A 587 -10.26 0.19 -5.09
N TYR A 588 -9.28 0.94 -5.58
CA TYR A 588 -9.25 1.48 -6.94
C TYR A 588 -8.97 0.39 -7.97
N GLY A 589 -8.35 -0.73 -7.57
CA GLY A 589 -8.20 -1.93 -8.40
C GLY A 589 -9.55 -2.48 -8.89
N TYR A 590 -10.60 -2.45 -8.06
CA TYR A 590 -11.95 -2.84 -8.50
C TYR A 590 -12.57 -1.85 -9.51
N PHE A 591 -12.34 -0.55 -9.32
CA PHE A 591 -12.80 0.47 -10.28
C PHE A 591 -12.14 0.27 -11.64
N VAL A 592 -10.81 0.05 -11.67
CA VAL A 592 -10.07 -0.23 -12.90
C VAL A 592 -10.52 -1.56 -13.53
N ARG A 593 -10.76 -2.61 -12.73
CA ARG A 593 -11.29 -3.90 -13.21
C ARG A 593 -12.65 -3.74 -13.89
N ALA A 594 -13.55 -2.97 -13.29
CA ALA A 594 -14.88 -2.73 -13.80
C ALA A 594 -14.86 -1.83 -15.05
N ALA A 595 -14.06 -0.76 -15.02
CA ALA A 595 -13.81 0.09 -16.18
C ALA A 595 -13.27 -0.74 -17.35
N ALA A 596 -12.29 -1.63 -17.14
CA ALA A 596 -11.76 -2.50 -18.18
C ALA A 596 -12.85 -3.36 -18.86
N GLU A 597 -13.84 -3.87 -18.12
CA GLU A 597 -14.96 -4.61 -18.72
C GLU A 597 -15.89 -3.70 -19.54
N VAL A 598 -16.18 -2.49 -19.06
CA VAL A 598 -16.91 -1.48 -19.84
C VAL A 598 -16.17 -1.19 -21.14
N CYS A 599 -14.88 -0.89 -21.06
CA CYS A 599 -14.02 -0.53 -22.18
C CYS A 599 -13.86 -1.66 -23.20
N ARG A 600 -13.83 -2.91 -22.73
CA ARG A 600 -13.76 -4.11 -23.59
C ARG A 600 -14.96 -4.21 -24.54
N THR A 601 -16.13 -3.74 -24.10
CA THR A 601 -17.38 -3.81 -24.89
C THR A 601 -17.77 -2.48 -25.53
N ASP A 602 -17.24 -1.37 -25.01
CA ASP A 602 -17.38 -0.02 -25.54
C ASP A 602 -16.10 0.78 -25.33
N LYS A 603 -15.15 0.61 -26.26
CA LYS A 603 -13.86 1.30 -26.26
C LYS A 603 -13.99 2.83 -26.38
N SER A 604 -15.13 3.35 -26.86
CA SER A 604 -15.31 4.80 -26.97
C SER A 604 -15.47 5.48 -25.61
N TRP A 605 -16.02 4.76 -24.61
CA TRP A 605 -16.21 5.27 -23.26
C TRP A 605 -14.89 5.59 -22.55
N CYS A 606 -13.79 4.91 -22.89
CA CYS A 606 -12.44 5.21 -22.40
C CYS A 606 -11.59 6.05 -23.35
N GLY A 607 -12.21 6.72 -24.32
CA GLY A 607 -11.49 7.70 -25.13
C GLY A 607 -10.92 8.84 -24.27
N GLU A 608 -9.90 9.52 -24.78
CA GLU A 608 -9.24 10.65 -24.13
C GLU A 608 -10.20 11.81 -23.82
N ASP A 609 -11.20 12.05 -24.68
CA ASP A 609 -12.25 13.06 -24.45
C ASP A 609 -13.42 12.52 -23.60
N GLN A 610 -13.31 11.28 -23.09
CA GLN A 610 -14.32 10.60 -22.27
C GLN A 610 -13.73 10.24 -20.90
N TYR A 611 -14.02 9.07 -20.32
CA TYR A 611 -13.61 8.73 -18.96
C TYR A 611 -12.26 8.00 -18.88
N GLY A 612 -11.55 7.83 -20.01
CA GLY A 612 -10.21 7.23 -20.03
C GLY A 612 -9.22 7.90 -19.07
N PRO A 613 -9.07 9.24 -19.11
CA PRO A 613 -8.16 9.96 -18.22
C PRO A 613 -8.45 9.77 -16.72
N MET A 614 -9.70 9.52 -16.32
CA MET A 614 -10.04 9.21 -14.93
C MET A 614 -9.59 7.81 -14.52
N VAL A 615 -9.69 6.82 -15.41
CA VAL A 615 -9.15 5.48 -15.17
C VAL A 615 -7.62 5.52 -15.09
N ASP A 616 -6.97 6.30 -15.96
CA ASP A 616 -5.52 6.53 -15.90
C ASP A 616 -5.13 7.18 -14.56
N LEU A 617 -5.89 8.16 -14.07
CA LEU A 617 -5.63 8.83 -12.80
C LEU A 617 -5.70 7.87 -11.61
N LEU A 618 -6.69 6.97 -11.58
CA LEU A 618 -6.77 5.92 -10.55
C LEU A 618 -5.54 4.99 -10.58
N ILE A 619 -5.11 4.57 -11.77
CA ILE A 619 -3.91 3.71 -11.90
C ILE A 619 -2.66 4.46 -11.44
N ARG A 620 -2.52 5.74 -11.82
CA ARG A 620 -1.38 6.57 -11.42
C ARG A 620 -1.28 6.71 -9.91
N ASP A 621 -2.42 6.83 -9.20
CA ASP A 621 -2.39 6.99 -7.75
C ASP A 621 -1.73 5.80 -7.00
N TYR A 622 -2.09 4.55 -7.32
CA TYR A 622 -1.53 3.39 -6.64
C TYR A 622 -0.31 2.77 -7.34
N ALA A 623 -0.12 3.05 -8.64
CA ALA A 623 0.88 2.42 -9.50
C ALA A 623 1.47 3.38 -10.57
N ALA A 624 1.78 4.63 -10.20
CA ALA A 624 2.45 5.59 -11.09
C ALA A 624 3.78 5.07 -11.64
N SER A 625 4.12 5.55 -12.83
CA SER A 625 5.40 5.28 -13.49
C SER A 625 6.51 6.20 -12.95
N LYS A 626 7.79 5.87 -13.19
CA LYS A 626 8.90 6.74 -12.77
C LYS A 626 8.78 8.11 -13.45
N GLY A 627 8.94 9.18 -12.68
CA GLY A 627 8.85 10.56 -13.18
C GLY A 627 7.43 11.10 -13.38
N ASP A 628 6.41 10.43 -12.84
CA ASP A 628 5.06 11.00 -12.73
C ASP A 628 5.11 12.29 -11.89
N ASP A 629 4.39 13.32 -12.32
CA ASP A 629 4.39 14.66 -11.73
C ASP A 629 3.38 14.84 -10.61
N MET A 630 2.44 13.90 -10.45
CA MET A 630 1.35 13.98 -9.48
C MET A 630 1.43 12.89 -8.40
N PHE A 631 2.05 11.75 -8.68
CA PHE A 631 2.00 10.60 -7.77
C PHE A 631 3.38 9.93 -7.63
N PRO A 632 3.71 9.39 -6.44
CA PRO A 632 4.99 8.70 -6.24
C PRO A 632 5.04 7.39 -7.05
N TYR A 633 6.24 7.05 -7.55
CA TYR A 633 6.47 5.80 -8.28
C TYR A 633 5.97 4.60 -7.47
N LEU A 634 5.05 3.84 -8.08
CA LEU A 634 4.47 2.62 -7.50
C LEU A 634 4.08 2.80 -6.02
N ARG A 635 3.14 3.69 -5.70
CA ARG A 635 2.77 4.01 -4.30
C ARG A 635 2.64 2.76 -3.44
N ASN A 636 1.75 1.83 -3.78
CA ASN A 636 1.51 0.64 -2.94
C ASN A 636 2.56 -0.46 -3.14
N PHE A 637 3.05 -0.66 -4.36
CA PHE A 637 4.02 -1.72 -4.64
C PHE A 637 5.43 -1.35 -4.14
N ASP A 638 6.11 -2.28 -3.50
CA ASP A 638 7.48 -2.11 -3.00
C ASP A 638 8.44 -2.92 -3.87
N PRO A 639 9.21 -2.27 -4.79
CA PRO A 639 10.13 -2.98 -5.67
C PRO A 639 11.19 -3.80 -4.93
N ALA A 640 11.56 -3.42 -3.71
CA ALA A 640 12.59 -4.13 -2.95
C ALA A 640 12.08 -5.43 -2.31
N ASN A 641 10.77 -5.53 -2.06
CA ASN A 641 10.10 -6.71 -1.54
C ASN A 641 9.40 -7.54 -2.63
N GLY A 642 9.06 -6.93 -3.76
CA GLY A 642 8.33 -7.57 -4.87
C GLY A 642 6.82 -7.73 -4.63
N PHE A 643 6.27 -7.08 -3.61
CA PHE A 643 4.84 -7.10 -3.29
C PHE A 643 4.37 -5.75 -2.75
N SER A 644 3.06 -5.58 -2.54
CA SER A 644 2.48 -4.30 -2.10
C SER A 644 2.40 -4.16 -0.58
N TRP A 645 2.48 -2.95 -0.07
CA TRP A 645 2.09 -2.62 1.29
C TRP A 645 0.71 -1.94 1.31
N ALA A 646 -0.09 -2.33 2.30
CA ALA A 646 -1.46 -1.90 2.48
C ALA A 646 -1.56 -0.59 3.27
N SER A 647 -0.73 -0.42 4.30
CA SER A 647 -0.77 0.78 5.15
C SER A 647 0.11 1.91 4.61
N GLY A 648 -0.45 3.11 4.49
CA GLY A 648 0.31 4.30 4.07
C GLY A 648 1.31 4.75 5.12
N HIS A 649 0.91 4.72 6.39
CA HIS A 649 1.67 5.28 7.51
C HIS A 649 2.52 4.26 8.30
N ALA A 650 2.33 2.95 8.11
CA ALA A 650 3.14 1.88 8.73
C ALA A 650 3.41 2.04 10.25
N ASN A 651 2.40 2.47 11.02
CA ASN A 651 2.55 2.84 12.44
C ASN A 651 2.34 1.66 13.37
N PHE A 652 3.15 0.63 13.17
CA PHE A 652 3.10 -0.60 13.96
C PHE A 652 4.51 -1.01 14.36
N VAL A 653 4.65 -1.63 15.54
CA VAL A 653 5.92 -2.22 15.98
C VAL A 653 6.42 -3.25 14.97
N MET A 654 5.52 -3.95 14.30
CA MET A 654 5.84 -4.95 13.29
C MET A 654 6.17 -4.36 11.91
N GLY A 655 6.17 -3.03 11.75
CA GLY A 655 6.35 -2.35 10.46
C GLY A 655 5.07 -2.36 9.61
N ASN A 656 5.23 -2.23 8.30
CA ASN A 656 4.10 -2.23 7.37
C ASN A 656 3.48 -3.63 7.21
N ASN A 657 2.29 -3.74 6.60
CA ASN A 657 1.58 -5.01 6.41
C ASN A 657 0.86 -5.13 5.07
N ASN A 658 0.58 -6.37 4.66
CA ASN A 658 -0.34 -6.69 3.58
C ASN A 658 -1.10 -7.98 3.92
N GLU A 659 -2.42 -7.95 3.80
CA GLU A 659 -3.31 -9.10 3.95
C GLU A 659 -3.61 -9.73 2.58
N SER A 660 -4.38 -9.05 1.74
CA SER A 660 -4.99 -9.63 0.53
C SER A 660 -4.10 -9.55 -0.71
N THR A 661 -3.28 -10.58 -0.95
CA THR A 661 -2.45 -10.64 -2.17
C THR A 661 -3.28 -10.78 -3.45
N SER A 662 -4.45 -11.42 -3.37
CA SER A 662 -5.38 -11.58 -4.48
C SER A 662 -6.03 -10.27 -4.92
N GLU A 663 -6.34 -9.35 -4.00
CA GLU A 663 -6.82 -8.01 -4.38
C GLU A 663 -5.74 -7.18 -5.06
N ALA A 664 -4.48 -7.28 -4.61
CA ALA A 664 -3.35 -6.70 -5.33
C ALA A 664 -3.21 -7.30 -6.74
N ALA A 665 -3.25 -8.63 -6.88
CA ALA A 665 -3.19 -9.29 -8.18
C ALA A 665 -4.37 -8.91 -9.10
N ASN A 666 -5.57 -8.75 -8.55
CA ASN A 666 -6.73 -8.24 -9.30
C ASN A 666 -6.48 -6.82 -9.83
N SER A 667 -5.92 -5.93 -9.00
CA SER A 667 -5.59 -4.55 -9.43
C SER A 667 -4.59 -4.54 -10.59
N TYR A 668 -3.50 -5.30 -10.49
CA TYR A 668 -2.45 -5.33 -11.50
C TYR A 668 -2.85 -6.08 -12.76
N GLY A 669 -3.65 -7.15 -12.63
CA GLY A 669 -4.27 -7.80 -13.77
C GLY A 669 -5.20 -6.87 -14.54
N ALA A 670 -5.94 -6.00 -13.84
CA ALA A 670 -6.82 -5.02 -14.46
C ALA A 670 -6.04 -3.96 -15.27
N ILE A 671 -4.85 -3.57 -14.80
CA ILE A 671 -3.91 -2.71 -15.56
C ILE A 671 -3.55 -3.37 -16.89
N ILE A 672 -3.22 -4.68 -16.89
CA ILE A 672 -2.90 -5.43 -18.12
C ILE A 672 -4.08 -5.39 -19.09
N LEU A 673 -5.28 -5.72 -18.63
CA LEU A 673 -6.48 -5.70 -19.48
C LEU A 673 -6.73 -4.31 -20.08
N TYR A 674 -6.62 -3.26 -19.26
CA TYR A 674 -6.83 -1.89 -19.69
C TYR A 674 -5.77 -1.41 -20.69
N GLY A 675 -4.49 -1.75 -20.45
CA GLY A 675 -3.39 -1.50 -21.38
C GLY A 675 -3.59 -2.19 -22.73
N LEU A 676 -4.01 -3.46 -22.74
CA LEU A 676 -4.35 -4.18 -23.98
C LEU A 676 -5.51 -3.50 -24.73
N ILE A 677 -6.53 -3.00 -24.02
CA ILE A 677 -7.64 -2.27 -24.65
C ILE A 677 -7.18 -0.95 -25.28
N LYS A 678 -6.32 -0.18 -24.58
CA LYS A 678 -5.75 1.08 -25.11
C LYS A 678 -4.72 0.85 -26.20
N GLY A 679 -4.07 -0.31 -26.24
CA GLY A 679 -2.87 -0.55 -27.05
C GLY A 679 -1.63 0.12 -26.45
N ASP A 680 -1.57 0.24 -25.13
CA ASP A 680 -0.48 0.84 -24.37
C ASP A 680 0.45 -0.24 -23.82
N GLN A 681 1.57 -0.48 -24.51
CA GLN A 681 2.53 -1.53 -24.13
C GLN A 681 3.26 -1.23 -22.81
N GLU A 682 3.50 0.04 -22.48
CA GLU A 682 4.16 0.39 -21.21
C GLU A 682 3.25 0.06 -20.03
N LEU A 683 1.95 0.29 -20.19
CA LEU A 683 0.96 -0.08 -19.19
C LEU A 683 0.82 -1.60 -19.05
N VAL A 684 0.84 -2.32 -20.18
CA VAL A 684 0.85 -3.80 -20.20
C VAL A 684 2.09 -4.35 -19.48
N ASP A 685 3.28 -3.87 -19.82
CA ASP A 685 4.54 -4.34 -19.23
C ASP A 685 4.60 -4.06 -17.73
N LYS A 686 4.16 -2.87 -17.29
CA LYS A 686 4.01 -2.53 -15.88
C LYS A 686 3.05 -3.49 -15.17
N GLY A 687 1.86 -3.72 -15.75
CA GLY A 687 0.89 -4.67 -15.19
C GLY A 687 1.46 -6.08 -15.06
N ILE A 688 2.18 -6.58 -16.08
CA ILE A 688 2.84 -7.89 -16.06
C ILE A 688 3.89 -7.97 -14.96
N TYR A 689 4.74 -6.96 -14.81
CA TYR A 689 5.74 -6.90 -13.73
C TYR A 689 5.10 -7.01 -12.35
N LEU A 690 4.08 -6.17 -12.08
CA LEU A 690 3.43 -6.10 -10.77
C LEU A 690 2.64 -7.37 -10.46
N HIS A 691 1.98 -7.95 -11.47
CA HIS A 691 1.22 -9.19 -11.35
C HIS A 691 2.13 -10.41 -11.13
N ALA A 692 3.17 -10.59 -11.96
CA ALA A 692 4.12 -11.69 -11.83
C ALA A 692 4.84 -11.65 -10.48
N SER A 693 5.22 -10.46 -10.00
CA SER A 693 5.86 -10.29 -8.69
C SER A 693 4.90 -10.63 -7.54
N SER A 694 3.64 -10.20 -7.62
CA SER A 694 2.60 -10.54 -6.63
C SER A 694 2.31 -12.05 -6.61
N ALA A 695 2.25 -12.70 -7.77
CA ALA A 695 2.07 -14.15 -7.89
C ALA A 695 3.25 -14.94 -7.30
N ALA A 696 4.49 -14.51 -7.58
CA ALA A 696 5.67 -15.20 -7.09
C ALA A 696 5.87 -15.02 -5.57
N THR A 697 5.61 -13.82 -5.04
CA THR A 697 5.71 -13.54 -3.60
C THR A 697 4.61 -14.21 -2.79
N TYR A 698 3.41 -14.40 -3.34
CA TYR A 698 2.36 -15.23 -2.75
C TYR A 698 2.88 -16.65 -2.46
N TRP A 699 3.49 -17.31 -3.43
CA TRP A 699 4.00 -18.67 -3.26
C TRP A 699 5.24 -18.75 -2.37
N GLU A 700 6.14 -17.77 -2.48
CA GLU A 700 7.38 -17.73 -1.72
C GLU A 700 7.14 -17.38 -0.24
N TYR A 701 6.43 -16.28 0.04
CA TYR A 701 6.37 -15.69 1.38
C TYR A 701 5.06 -15.98 2.13
N TRP A 702 3.91 -16.06 1.45
CA TRP A 702 2.65 -16.41 2.12
C TRP A 702 2.51 -17.91 2.34
N ASN A 703 2.92 -18.72 1.36
CA ASN A 703 2.66 -20.16 1.34
C ASN A 703 3.89 -21.03 1.62
N ASN A 704 5.10 -20.44 1.64
CA ASN A 704 6.34 -21.16 1.93
C ASN A 704 6.47 -22.47 1.11
N LEU A 705 6.22 -22.38 -0.20
CA LEU A 705 6.02 -23.55 -1.06
C LEU A 705 7.17 -24.56 -1.00
N ASP A 706 8.41 -24.10 -1.08
CA ASP A 706 9.58 -24.98 -1.02
C ASP A 706 9.73 -25.63 0.36
N GLY A 707 9.46 -24.89 1.45
CA GLY A 707 9.42 -25.44 2.79
C GLY A 707 8.36 -26.54 2.94
N TYR A 708 7.15 -26.30 2.42
CA TYR A 708 6.08 -27.30 2.35
C TYR A 708 6.53 -28.55 1.57
N ARG A 709 7.13 -28.37 0.37
CA ARG A 709 7.57 -29.50 -0.47
C ARG A 709 8.76 -30.25 0.10
N ASN A 710 9.64 -29.60 0.85
CA ASN A 710 10.76 -30.27 1.55
C ASN A 710 10.30 -31.36 2.52
N ALA A 711 9.09 -31.25 3.08
CA ALA A 711 8.51 -32.26 3.95
C ALA A 711 7.95 -33.49 3.18
N SER A 712 7.77 -33.38 1.86
CA SER A 712 7.18 -34.42 1.03
C SER A 712 8.25 -35.36 0.45
N PRO A 713 8.06 -36.70 0.52
CA PRO A 713 8.99 -37.66 -0.06
C PRO A 713 8.99 -37.67 -1.59
N SER A 714 8.02 -37.01 -2.23
CA SER A 714 7.90 -36.91 -3.68
C SER A 714 8.71 -35.76 -4.27
N TYR A 715 9.22 -34.86 -3.44
CA TYR A 715 10.02 -33.72 -3.86
C TYR A 715 11.46 -33.82 -3.33
N PRO A 716 12.47 -33.33 -4.07
CA PRO A 716 13.83 -33.23 -3.56
C PRO A 716 13.87 -32.32 -2.33
N ASN A 717 14.51 -32.77 -1.24
CA ASN A 717 14.80 -31.90 -0.11
C ASN A 717 15.90 -30.90 -0.53
N LEU A 718 15.53 -29.62 -0.64
CA LEU A 718 16.40 -28.52 -1.03
C LEU A 718 17.22 -27.94 0.15
N GLY A 719 16.92 -28.39 1.38
CA GLY A 719 17.59 -27.99 2.62
C GLY A 719 16.93 -26.79 3.31
N ASP A 720 17.26 -26.61 4.59
CA ASP A 720 16.62 -25.65 5.51
C ASP A 720 16.64 -24.19 5.04
N SER A 721 17.57 -23.81 4.16
CA SER A 721 17.60 -22.45 3.61
C SER A 721 16.47 -22.13 2.65
N TYR A 722 15.76 -23.15 2.16
CA TYR A 722 14.56 -22.99 1.31
C TYR A 722 13.27 -22.93 2.14
N ASP A 723 13.34 -23.18 3.45
CA ASP A 723 12.22 -23.05 4.36
C ASP A 723 12.17 -21.64 4.98
N ASN A 724 11.18 -20.88 4.54
CA ASN A 724 10.99 -19.49 4.96
C ASN A 724 10.40 -19.41 6.37
N PHE A 725 9.62 -20.40 6.78
CA PHE A 725 9.03 -20.44 8.12
C PHE A 725 10.03 -21.06 9.13
N PRO A 726 10.04 -20.61 10.39
CA PRO A 726 10.82 -21.25 11.43
C PRO A 726 10.14 -22.56 11.87
N ASP A 727 10.94 -23.55 12.29
CA ASP A 727 10.48 -24.90 12.67
C ASP A 727 9.31 -24.98 13.66
N ASN A 728 9.11 -23.94 14.48
CA ASN A 728 8.04 -23.89 15.49
C ASN A 728 6.76 -23.15 15.03
N TYR A 729 6.70 -22.70 13.78
CA TYR A 729 5.47 -22.24 13.14
C TYR A 729 4.78 -23.41 12.44
N ASN A 730 3.58 -23.78 12.91
CA ASN A 730 2.93 -25.04 12.51
C ASN A 730 1.90 -24.89 11.39
N GLN A 731 1.72 -23.68 10.84
CA GLN A 731 0.82 -23.47 9.71
C GLN A 731 1.57 -23.62 8.40
N ILE A 732 0.92 -24.18 7.38
CA ILE A 732 1.50 -24.27 6.03
C ILE A 732 1.51 -22.93 5.30
N THR A 733 0.74 -21.95 5.78
CA THR A 733 0.54 -20.62 5.20
C THR A 733 0.46 -19.57 6.30
N THR A 734 0.69 -18.31 5.94
CA THR A 734 0.26 -17.12 6.68
C THR A 734 -0.77 -16.34 5.84
N SER A 735 -1.38 -15.31 6.41
CA SER A 735 -2.40 -14.49 5.72
C SER A 735 -2.07 -13.00 5.73
N ILE A 736 -1.45 -12.48 6.79
CA ILE A 736 -0.92 -11.12 6.82
C ILE A 736 0.60 -11.19 6.91
N ILE A 737 1.31 -10.62 5.95
CA ILE A 737 2.74 -10.37 6.08
C ILE A 737 2.95 -9.01 6.72
N TRP A 738 3.98 -8.95 7.57
CA TRP A 738 4.46 -7.75 8.23
C TRP A 738 5.93 -7.49 7.88
N GLY A 739 6.40 -6.27 8.07
CA GLY A 739 7.84 -5.96 8.01
C GLY A 739 8.68 -6.85 8.94
N GLN A 740 8.18 -7.12 10.15
CA GLN A 740 8.83 -7.92 11.20
C GLN A 740 8.25 -9.34 11.40
N GLY A 741 7.59 -9.90 10.38
CA GLY A 741 7.10 -11.28 10.45
C GLY A 741 5.85 -11.51 9.61
N ALA A 742 4.94 -12.34 10.11
CA ALA A 742 3.66 -12.64 9.52
C ALA A 742 2.67 -13.17 10.58
N SER A 743 1.38 -13.14 10.29
CA SER A 743 0.32 -13.67 11.15
C SER A 743 -0.71 -14.46 10.35
N PHE A 744 -1.12 -15.60 10.90
CA PHE A 744 -2.27 -16.39 10.48
C PHE A 744 -3.53 -15.85 11.17
N SER A 745 -4.07 -14.77 10.62
CA SER A 745 -5.20 -14.00 11.15
C SER A 745 -5.86 -13.17 10.05
N THR A 746 -6.99 -12.54 10.34
CA THR A 746 -7.45 -11.40 9.53
C THR A 746 -7.69 -10.17 10.39
N TRP A 747 -7.89 -9.02 9.75
CA TRP A 747 -8.31 -7.79 10.44
C TRP A 747 -9.70 -7.86 11.08
N PHE A 748 -10.56 -8.80 10.65
CA PHE A 748 -11.99 -8.81 11.03
C PHE A 748 -12.49 -10.15 11.61
N SER A 749 -11.81 -11.27 11.36
CA SER A 749 -12.31 -12.60 11.75
C SER A 749 -11.20 -13.64 12.03
N PRO A 750 -11.34 -14.46 13.10
CA PRO A 750 -10.43 -15.56 13.38
C PRO A 750 -10.79 -16.86 12.64
N ALA A 751 -11.90 -16.90 11.88
CA ALA A 751 -12.34 -18.13 11.21
C ALA A 751 -11.35 -18.52 10.10
N PHE A 752 -11.02 -19.81 10.03
CA PHE A 752 -10.05 -20.31 9.03
C PHE A 752 -10.57 -20.10 7.61
N ALA A 753 -11.90 -20.17 7.45
CA ALA A 753 -12.57 -19.85 6.20
C ALA A 753 -12.27 -18.43 5.69
N HIS A 754 -12.09 -17.45 6.59
CA HIS A 754 -11.72 -16.08 6.23
C HIS A 754 -10.21 -15.89 6.13
N ILE A 755 -9.44 -16.44 7.08
CA ILE A 755 -7.97 -16.34 7.10
C ILE A 755 -7.34 -16.83 5.81
N LEU A 756 -7.84 -17.94 5.27
CA LEU A 756 -7.36 -18.49 4.01
C LEU A 756 -8.17 -17.97 2.81
N GLY A 757 -9.49 -17.80 2.96
CA GLY A 757 -10.35 -17.34 1.86
C GLY A 757 -10.00 -15.94 1.35
N ILE A 758 -9.44 -15.08 2.20
CA ILE A 758 -9.03 -13.72 1.82
C ILE A 758 -7.94 -13.70 0.75
N GLN A 759 -7.11 -14.75 0.65
CA GLN A 759 -6.09 -14.88 -0.40
C GLN A 759 -6.66 -15.37 -1.74
N GLY A 760 -7.92 -15.78 -1.78
CA GLY A 760 -8.59 -16.21 -3.00
C GLY A 760 -9.42 -15.10 -3.64
N LEU A 761 -10.06 -14.26 -2.83
CA LEU A 761 -11.02 -13.27 -3.30
C LEU A 761 -10.34 -11.98 -3.81
N PRO A 762 -10.89 -11.31 -4.83
CA PRO A 762 -12.02 -11.73 -5.64
C PRO A 762 -11.63 -12.88 -6.59
N LEU A 763 -12.48 -13.89 -6.72
CA LEU A 763 -12.23 -14.98 -7.68
C LEU A 763 -12.58 -14.50 -9.08
N ASN A 764 -11.56 -14.32 -9.92
CA ASN A 764 -11.69 -14.05 -11.33
C ASN A 764 -10.40 -14.52 -12.06
N PRO A 765 -10.32 -14.46 -13.39
CA PRO A 765 -9.14 -14.91 -14.12
C PRO A 765 -7.86 -14.08 -13.91
N LEU A 766 -7.93 -12.97 -13.16
CA LEU A 766 -6.74 -12.19 -12.80
C LEU A 766 -6.01 -12.79 -11.59
N VAL A 767 -6.63 -13.70 -10.85
CA VAL A 767 -6.03 -14.32 -9.66
C VAL A 767 -5.69 -15.80 -9.86
N PHE A 768 -5.53 -16.26 -11.10
CA PHE A 768 -5.19 -17.66 -11.42
C PHE A 768 -3.92 -18.19 -10.74
N HIS A 769 -3.01 -17.30 -10.31
CA HIS A 769 -1.81 -17.69 -9.57
C HIS A 769 -2.11 -18.53 -8.33
N VAL A 770 -3.26 -18.35 -7.68
CA VAL A 770 -3.70 -19.13 -6.51
C VAL A 770 -3.85 -20.63 -6.84
N GLY A 771 -4.15 -20.97 -8.09
CA GLY A 771 -4.35 -22.35 -8.55
C GLY A 771 -3.10 -23.07 -9.07
N LEU A 772 -1.91 -22.46 -9.03
CA LEU A 772 -0.70 -23.00 -9.69
C LEU A 772 -0.18 -24.33 -9.11
N HIS A 773 -0.45 -24.60 -7.83
CA HIS A 773 0.13 -25.75 -7.13
C HIS A 773 -0.95 -26.60 -6.47
N ALA A 774 -1.57 -27.46 -7.28
CA ALA A 774 -2.67 -28.32 -6.84
C ALA A 774 -2.32 -29.25 -5.67
N ASP A 775 -1.05 -29.67 -5.56
CA ASP A 775 -0.54 -30.46 -4.44
C ASP A 775 -0.66 -29.70 -3.12
N TYR A 776 -0.20 -28.44 -3.11
CA TYR A 776 -0.31 -27.54 -1.96
C TYR A 776 -1.77 -27.18 -1.67
N MET A 777 -2.52 -26.79 -2.72
CA MET A 777 -3.88 -26.30 -2.57
C MET A 777 -4.86 -27.35 -2.01
N LYS A 778 -4.57 -28.64 -2.18
CA LYS A 778 -5.33 -29.70 -1.53
C LYS A 778 -5.28 -29.59 0.00
N ASP A 779 -4.10 -29.39 0.57
CA ASP A 779 -3.93 -29.27 2.03
C ASP A 779 -4.39 -27.90 2.52
N TYR A 780 -4.23 -26.85 1.69
CA TYR A 780 -4.79 -25.52 1.94
C TYR A 780 -6.31 -25.54 2.08
N VAL A 781 -7.01 -26.20 1.16
CA VAL A 781 -8.48 -26.35 1.19
C VAL A 781 -8.93 -27.19 2.38
N GLU A 782 -8.24 -28.30 2.69
CA GLU A 782 -8.55 -29.08 3.90
C GLU A 782 -8.40 -28.21 5.17
N LEU A 783 -7.32 -27.41 5.27
CA LEU A 783 -7.08 -26.52 6.40
C LEU A 783 -8.19 -25.48 6.56
N GLY A 784 -8.55 -24.79 5.49
CA GLY A 784 -9.60 -23.76 5.51
C GLY A 784 -10.99 -24.30 5.86
N LEU A 785 -11.26 -25.56 5.52
CA LEU A 785 -12.52 -26.24 5.80
C LEU A 785 -12.53 -27.02 7.12
N THR A 786 -11.49 -26.92 7.95
CA THR A 786 -11.40 -27.64 9.23
C THR A 786 -12.53 -27.32 10.21
N GLU A 787 -13.06 -26.09 10.14
CA GLU A 787 -14.16 -25.58 10.97
C GLU A 787 -15.54 -25.88 10.38
N SER A 788 -15.61 -26.39 9.15
CA SER A 788 -16.86 -26.86 8.55
C SER A 788 -17.36 -28.14 9.23
N SER A 789 -18.69 -28.23 9.42
CA SER A 789 -19.35 -29.37 10.06
C SER A 789 -19.18 -30.70 9.32
N ASN A 790 -18.88 -30.67 8.02
CA ASN A 790 -18.70 -31.84 7.16
C ASN A 790 -17.37 -31.83 6.40
N ARG A 791 -16.44 -30.92 6.75
CA ARG A 791 -15.17 -30.70 6.03
C ARG A 791 -15.33 -30.30 4.56
N LYS A 792 -16.46 -29.69 4.21
CA LYS A 792 -16.77 -29.20 2.86
C LYS A 792 -17.38 -27.81 2.91
N PRO A 793 -17.41 -27.04 1.81
CA PRO A 793 -17.99 -25.70 1.85
C PRO A 793 -19.48 -25.69 2.25
N SER A 794 -20.26 -26.70 1.86
CA SER A 794 -21.67 -26.83 2.26
C SER A 794 -21.93 -26.87 3.76
N GLY A 795 -20.95 -27.28 4.57
CA GLY A 795 -21.03 -27.35 6.02
C GLY A 795 -20.54 -26.11 6.77
N LEU A 796 -20.08 -25.07 6.05
CA LEU A 796 -19.68 -23.77 6.61
C LEU A 796 -20.90 -22.96 7.05
N LEU A 797 -20.71 -22.08 8.03
CA LEU A 797 -21.73 -21.14 8.48
C LEU A 797 -22.06 -20.10 7.39
N ASP A 798 -23.22 -19.47 7.50
CA ASP A 798 -23.54 -18.31 6.66
C ASP A 798 -22.54 -17.18 6.93
N GLY A 799 -22.10 -16.50 5.88
CA GLY A 799 -21.04 -15.49 5.96
C GLY A 799 -19.62 -16.07 5.93
N HIS A 800 -19.42 -17.39 5.94
CA HIS A 800 -18.08 -18.03 5.82
C HIS A 800 -17.73 -18.41 4.37
N TRP A 801 -18.31 -17.71 3.40
CA TRP A 801 -17.91 -17.72 1.98
C TRP A 801 -17.89 -19.10 1.29
N ARG A 802 -19.02 -19.81 1.31
CA ARG A 802 -19.14 -21.16 0.71
C ARG A 802 -18.73 -21.18 -0.77
N ASP A 803 -19.11 -20.14 -1.51
CA ASP A 803 -18.76 -19.90 -2.91
C ASP A 803 -17.27 -19.71 -3.16
N ILE A 804 -16.60 -18.87 -2.37
CA ILE A 804 -15.15 -18.70 -2.46
C ILE A 804 -14.46 -20.06 -2.27
N TRP A 805 -14.90 -20.84 -1.29
CA TRP A 805 -14.35 -22.18 -1.06
C TRP A 805 -14.70 -23.20 -2.14
N TRP A 806 -15.90 -23.18 -2.73
CA TRP A 806 -16.21 -24.01 -3.90
C TRP A 806 -15.34 -23.63 -5.10
N ASN A 807 -15.10 -22.34 -5.32
CA ASN A 807 -14.26 -21.85 -6.42
C ASN A 807 -12.80 -22.26 -6.25
N LEU A 808 -12.22 -22.09 -5.05
CA LEU A 808 -10.86 -22.52 -4.72
C LEU A 808 -10.71 -24.04 -4.81
N TRP A 809 -11.69 -24.78 -4.28
CA TRP A 809 -11.66 -26.24 -4.33
C TRP A 809 -11.75 -26.74 -5.78
N ALA A 810 -12.54 -26.09 -6.65
CA ALA A 810 -12.67 -26.49 -8.05
C ALA A 810 -11.37 -26.37 -8.85
N MET A 811 -10.44 -25.49 -8.48
CA MET A 811 -9.11 -25.42 -9.09
C MET A 811 -8.28 -26.70 -8.84
N THR A 812 -8.62 -27.50 -7.83
CA THR A 812 -7.94 -28.76 -7.49
C THR A 812 -8.77 -30.00 -7.80
N ASP A 813 -10.05 -29.99 -7.43
CA ASP A 813 -11.01 -31.08 -7.61
C ASP A 813 -12.42 -30.52 -7.87
N ALA A 814 -12.65 -30.14 -9.13
CA ALA A 814 -13.93 -29.60 -9.59
C ALA A 814 -15.09 -30.59 -9.41
N ASP A 815 -14.88 -31.89 -9.61
CA ASP A 815 -15.92 -32.90 -9.44
C ASP A 815 -16.41 -32.96 -7.98
N ALA A 816 -15.49 -32.95 -7.02
CA ALA A 816 -15.85 -32.94 -5.60
C ALA A 816 -16.51 -31.62 -5.18
N SER A 817 -16.01 -30.49 -5.69
CA SER A 817 -16.60 -29.17 -5.44
C SER A 817 -18.04 -29.08 -5.97
N ILE A 818 -18.28 -29.48 -7.22
CA ILE A 818 -19.62 -29.51 -7.82
C ILE A 818 -20.54 -30.45 -7.03
N ALA A 819 -20.08 -31.66 -6.70
CA ALA A 819 -20.88 -32.62 -5.95
C ALA A 819 -21.31 -32.08 -4.58
N ASP A 820 -20.48 -31.25 -3.93
CA ASP A 820 -20.83 -30.58 -2.69
C ASP A 820 -21.78 -29.39 -2.91
N TYR A 821 -21.50 -28.54 -3.90
CA TYR A 821 -22.35 -27.44 -4.30
C TYR A 821 -23.79 -27.91 -4.59
N GLU A 822 -23.96 -29.00 -5.33
CA GLU A 822 -25.26 -29.57 -5.68
C GLU A 822 -26.09 -30.05 -4.47
N THR A 823 -25.46 -30.28 -3.30
CA THR A 823 -26.21 -30.61 -2.07
C THR A 823 -26.96 -29.42 -1.49
N VAL A 824 -26.50 -28.20 -1.78
CA VAL A 824 -27.08 -26.93 -1.33
C VAL A 824 -27.79 -26.20 -2.48
N GLY A 825 -27.28 -26.34 -3.71
CA GLY A 825 -27.71 -25.58 -4.87
C GLY A 825 -27.54 -24.08 -4.65
N SER A 826 -28.46 -23.28 -5.22
CA SER A 826 -28.46 -21.82 -5.06
C SER A 826 -28.94 -21.32 -3.68
N ASN A 827 -29.14 -22.22 -2.70
CA ASN A 827 -29.62 -21.89 -1.36
C ASN A 827 -28.48 -21.58 -0.38
N TYR A 828 -27.70 -20.55 -0.70
CA TYR A 828 -26.67 -19.98 0.16
C TYR A 828 -26.61 -18.47 -0.03
N ILE A 829 -25.94 -17.78 0.90
CA ILE A 829 -25.63 -16.36 0.81
C ILE A 829 -24.23 -16.24 0.21
N PRO A 830 -24.09 -15.64 -1.00
CA PRO A 830 -22.78 -15.39 -1.58
C PRO A 830 -21.94 -14.43 -0.74
N GLU A 831 -20.62 -14.53 -0.86
CA GLU A 831 -19.72 -13.46 -0.44
C GLU A 831 -20.07 -12.15 -1.18
N GLU A 832 -19.86 -11.01 -0.55
CA GLU A 832 -20.38 -9.72 -1.00
C GLU A 832 -19.87 -9.29 -2.39
N GLY A 833 -18.66 -9.69 -2.78
CA GLY A 833 -18.06 -9.50 -4.11
C GLY A 833 -18.33 -10.65 -5.10
N GLU A 834 -19.09 -11.67 -4.70
CA GLU A 834 -19.33 -12.88 -5.46
C GLU A 834 -20.82 -13.04 -5.86
N SER A 835 -21.10 -13.87 -6.86
CA SER A 835 -22.46 -14.15 -7.32
C SER A 835 -22.68 -15.63 -7.59
N LYS A 836 -23.92 -16.09 -7.35
CA LYS A 836 -24.31 -17.48 -7.66
C LYS A 836 -24.09 -17.85 -9.13
N ALA A 837 -24.31 -16.89 -10.03
CA ALA A 837 -24.07 -17.08 -11.46
C ALA A 837 -22.59 -17.32 -11.75
N HIS A 838 -21.70 -16.51 -11.16
CA HIS A 838 -20.26 -16.68 -11.30
C HIS A 838 -19.76 -17.98 -10.63
N THR A 839 -20.16 -18.30 -9.40
CA THR A 839 -19.80 -19.58 -8.75
C THR A 839 -20.19 -20.79 -9.62
N TYR A 840 -21.44 -20.83 -10.10
CA TYR A 840 -21.92 -21.93 -10.96
C TYR A 840 -21.13 -21.99 -12.28
N HIS A 841 -20.91 -20.84 -12.91
CA HIS A 841 -20.12 -20.77 -14.14
C HIS A 841 -18.66 -21.24 -13.90
N TRP A 842 -18.03 -20.79 -12.83
CA TRP A 842 -16.65 -21.07 -12.48
C TRP A 842 -16.40 -22.55 -12.27
N ILE A 843 -17.13 -23.20 -11.35
CA ILE A 843 -16.83 -24.58 -10.95
C ILE A 843 -17.00 -25.58 -12.10
N TYR A 844 -18.01 -25.39 -12.96
CA TYR A 844 -18.21 -26.27 -14.13
C TYR A 844 -17.18 -26.01 -15.24
N ASN A 845 -16.74 -24.77 -15.43
CA ASN A 845 -15.65 -24.51 -16.38
C ASN A 845 -14.31 -25.09 -15.91
N TRP A 846 -14.01 -25.03 -14.62
CA TRP A 846 -12.85 -25.74 -14.06
C TRP A 846 -12.95 -27.26 -14.22
N GLN A 847 -14.15 -27.85 -14.12
CA GLN A 847 -14.35 -29.27 -14.43
C GLN A 847 -13.96 -29.61 -15.88
N ALA A 848 -14.30 -28.75 -16.84
CA ALA A 848 -13.94 -28.96 -18.23
C ALA A 848 -12.45 -28.72 -18.50
N LEU A 849 -11.88 -27.67 -17.91
CA LEU A 849 -10.51 -27.20 -18.15
C LEU A 849 -9.45 -28.05 -17.45
N GLY A 850 -9.69 -28.48 -16.22
CA GLY A 850 -8.70 -29.16 -15.38
C GLY A 850 -7.68 -28.20 -14.78
N GLN A 851 -6.41 -28.60 -14.73
CA GLN A 851 -5.34 -27.88 -14.03
C GLN A 851 -4.72 -26.79 -14.90
N LEU A 852 -4.33 -25.67 -14.29
CA LEU A 852 -3.60 -24.60 -14.97
C LEU A 852 -2.16 -25.07 -15.29
N GLU A 853 -1.68 -24.79 -16.50
CA GLU A 853 -0.35 -25.23 -16.97
C GLU A 853 0.59 -24.06 -17.31
N THR A 854 0.08 -22.83 -17.44
CA THR A 854 0.90 -21.61 -17.52
C THR A 854 1.26 -21.09 -16.13
N GLY A 855 2.31 -20.28 -16.04
CA GLY A 855 2.69 -19.56 -14.80
C GLY A 855 3.83 -20.16 -13.99
N THR A 856 4.27 -21.38 -14.28
CA THR A 856 5.50 -21.97 -13.70
C THR A 856 6.74 -21.71 -14.56
N GLY A 857 6.56 -21.20 -15.79
CA GLY A 857 7.62 -21.04 -16.79
C GLY A 857 7.84 -22.28 -17.67
N GLU A 858 7.21 -23.43 -17.38
CA GLU A 858 7.34 -24.64 -18.21
C GLU A 858 6.61 -24.55 -19.55
N LEU A 859 5.44 -23.90 -19.54
CA LEU A 859 4.66 -23.54 -20.71
C LEU A 859 4.36 -22.04 -20.64
N THR A 860 4.70 -21.33 -21.70
CA THR A 860 4.53 -19.88 -21.81
C THR A 860 3.87 -19.50 -23.13
N ALA A 861 3.37 -18.27 -23.20
CA ALA A 861 2.82 -17.66 -24.40
C ALA A 861 3.46 -16.28 -24.63
N ASP A 862 3.55 -15.87 -25.89
CA ASP A 862 4.01 -14.54 -26.30
C ASP A 862 2.93 -13.45 -26.18
N TYR A 863 1.75 -13.78 -25.65
CA TYR A 863 0.64 -12.85 -25.49
C TYR A 863 0.09 -12.86 -24.06
N PRO A 864 -0.01 -11.69 -23.38
CA PRO A 864 -0.37 -11.64 -21.96
C PRO A 864 -1.78 -12.15 -21.62
N ALA A 865 -2.73 -12.04 -22.57
CA ALA A 865 -4.09 -12.53 -22.38
C ALA A 865 -4.29 -13.96 -22.94
N ALA A 866 -3.34 -14.85 -22.63
CA ALA A 866 -3.35 -16.25 -23.01
C ALA A 866 -2.97 -17.14 -21.82
N VAL A 867 -3.73 -18.22 -21.61
CA VAL A 867 -3.52 -19.23 -20.56
C VAL A 867 -3.80 -20.63 -21.08
N ALA A 868 -3.19 -21.64 -20.47
CA ALA A 868 -3.39 -23.05 -20.86
C ALA A 868 -3.81 -23.90 -19.67
N PHE A 869 -4.67 -24.87 -19.93
CA PHE A 869 -5.19 -25.81 -18.95
C PHE A 869 -5.12 -27.24 -19.47
N LYS A 870 -5.02 -28.21 -18.55
CA LYS A 870 -4.97 -29.62 -18.86
C LYS A 870 -5.96 -30.44 -18.05
N ASN A 871 -6.78 -31.20 -18.77
CA ASN A 871 -7.70 -32.18 -18.20
C ASN A 871 -7.41 -33.57 -18.76
N GLY A 872 -6.81 -34.43 -17.95
CA GLY A 872 -6.34 -35.74 -18.37
C GLY A 872 -5.31 -35.64 -19.52
N ASN A 873 -5.70 -36.09 -20.72
CA ASN A 873 -4.85 -36.03 -21.92
C ASN A 873 -5.18 -34.85 -22.84
N THR A 874 -6.15 -34.01 -22.48
CA THR A 874 -6.58 -32.86 -23.29
C THR A 874 -5.92 -31.60 -22.77
N MET A 875 -5.25 -30.87 -23.66
CA MET A 875 -4.75 -29.52 -23.41
C MET A 875 -5.69 -28.52 -24.07
N THR A 876 -6.10 -27.50 -23.31
CA THR A 876 -7.00 -26.43 -23.74
C THR A 876 -6.27 -25.09 -23.62
N TYR A 877 -6.22 -24.34 -24.70
CA TYR A 877 -5.60 -23.01 -24.76
C TYR A 877 -6.71 -21.96 -24.85
N LEU A 878 -6.73 -21.02 -23.92
CA LEU A 878 -7.67 -19.91 -23.91
C LEU A 878 -6.93 -18.61 -24.20
N VAL A 879 -7.49 -17.82 -25.11
CA VAL A 879 -6.91 -16.55 -25.55
C VAL A 879 -8.02 -15.53 -25.75
N TYR A 880 -7.84 -14.32 -25.23
CA TYR A 880 -8.70 -13.19 -25.57
C TYR A 880 -7.94 -12.16 -26.40
N ASN A 881 -8.24 -12.10 -27.70
CA ASN A 881 -7.61 -11.15 -28.60
C ASN A 881 -8.24 -9.75 -28.48
N TYR A 882 -7.45 -8.75 -28.08
CA TYR A 882 -7.86 -7.34 -28.00
C TYR A 882 -7.59 -6.58 -29.30
N ASP A 883 -6.83 -7.17 -30.23
CA ASP A 883 -6.52 -6.55 -31.52
C ASP A 883 -7.64 -6.75 -32.55
N ASP A 884 -7.76 -5.78 -33.46
CA ASP A 884 -8.65 -5.86 -34.62
C ASP A 884 -8.16 -6.89 -35.68
N VAL A 885 -6.93 -7.39 -35.54
CA VAL A 885 -6.31 -8.37 -36.44
C VAL A 885 -6.29 -9.74 -35.79
N ARG A 886 -6.69 -10.78 -36.55
CA ARG A 886 -6.66 -12.16 -36.07
C ARG A 886 -5.23 -12.71 -36.12
N SER A 887 -4.52 -12.64 -34.99
CA SER A 887 -3.30 -13.41 -34.70
C SER A 887 -3.53 -14.28 -33.48
N GLY A 888 -3.12 -15.55 -33.56
CA GLY A 888 -3.07 -16.45 -32.40
C GLY A 888 -1.68 -16.38 -31.76
N PRO A 889 -1.56 -16.55 -30.43
CA PRO A 889 -0.27 -16.52 -29.76
C PRO A 889 0.60 -17.72 -30.14
N HIS A 890 1.90 -17.54 -30.02
CA HIS A 890 2.87 -18.62 -30.06
C HIS A 890 3.08 -19.18 -28.65
N TRP A 891 2.90 -20.49 -28.52
CA TRP A 891 3.18 -21.21 -27.28
C TRP A 891 4.57 -21.83 -27.32
N LEU A 892 5.28 -21.74 -26.19
CA LEU A 892 6.62 -22.25 -26.02
C LEU A 892 6.66 -23.21 -24.83
N ASP A 893 7.13 -24.43 -25.07
CA ASP A 893 7.46 -25.42 -24.03
C ASP A 893 8.95 -25.36 -23.64
N THR A 894 9.34 -26.11 -22.60
CA THR A 894 10.74 -26.25 -22.15
C THR A 894 11.73 -26.77 -23.21
N GLN A 895 11.24 -27.27 -24.36
CA GLN A 895 12.06 -27.69 -25.49
C GLN A 895 12.09 -26.65 -26.62
N ALA A 896 11.49 -25.48 -26.42
CA ALA A 896 11.32 -24.41 -27.41
C ALA A 896 10.60 -24.87 -28.69
N ASN A 897 9.69 -25.85 -28.57
CA ASN A 897 8.83 -26.23 -29.68
C ASN A 897 7.71 -25.20 -29.83
N PHE A 898 7.56 -24.64 -31.03
CA PHE A 898 6.41 -23.79 -31.36
C PHE A 898 5.15 -24.65 -31.54
N LEU A 899 4.14 -24.41 -30.70
CA LEU A 899 2.79 -24.87 -30.96
C LEU A 899 2.00 -23.67 -31.52
N SER A 900 1.65 -23.72 -32.81
CA SER A 900 0.70 -22.77 -33.39
C SER A 900 -0.71 -23.25 -33.10
N VAL A 901 -1.52 -22.44 -32.42
CA VAL A 901 -2.95 -22.69 -32.17
C VAL A 901 -3.81 -21.86 -33.11
#